data_AF-A0AAJ1FLA2-F1
#
_entry.id   AF-A0AAJ1FLA2-F1
#
_cell.length_a   1.000
_cell.length_b   1.000
_cell.length_c   1.000
_cell.angle_alpha   90.00
_cell.angle_beta   90.00
_cell.angle_gamma   90.00
#
_symmetry.space_group_name_H-M   'P 1'
#
loop_
_entity.id
_entity.type
_entity.pdbx_description
1 polymer ?
#
loop_
_entity_poly.entity_id
_entity_poly.type
_entity_poly.pdbx_seq_one_letter_code
_entity_poly.pdbx_strand_id
1 'polypeptide(L)'
;MTSTTTLSTYTSYLLVNRDMKTSLTRVANESTVSRDTAYYEENIGNVTTVDEFVNDYRLFSYAMKAYGLEDMTYAKAFMKKILESDLTDDSSFANSLTDTRYQDFAAAFNFAGETTKAQTSVQTDTLLTAYQDSFTAEEDDIQTEIDYYEKKIGSITSVDQLIGDSRLRSYVLESFGLDATYTSKSYLKQVLTSDLSDPDSVANKASSDTWRELAASFSFNTDGSVNGTIQTTDEIENRRLDYIYNASTYPSDLLFEANQTYWEKNAASATTATELVSDERLLSYVKTAFGLRDTIMASSVASLMSSESFASVYGNTELLDYFNFETDGTVTSGESALSSDQITSLASRYKTAFQEDQQAAVDDAVSNFETRIAAVTSIDDFLTTNSDYYESDDDVNNDDTYDDVTEIWNVALRAYGIDPDEVTKSELRKILASDADDAKSYVNSLKDDRFVNLAKAFNFNSEGDTEVPLLVQSENVINGYATAYTDQKTRFLTGTELTDAKDAAETEIEYYKTQMETISTIDEFLSDSRLTNFVLEAKGIDPESLKNEDLDLRKMFESDLTDPKSYVNSLSDGTFAEIVASFNFDLEGNLSSDPTGTIQQRGDTLETVNKYLRQTLEEEQGDSSEGVRLALYFQRMAPSITSAYDILGDSALLEFFTTAYSMSDYFSSQDVEKQASTVSNFIDLEQLQDPDYVEKLVKRYTALYDTENGTTDSAALSILSGVNSISADTLLAVAQLSAK
;
A
#
# COMPACT_ATOMS: atom_id res chain seq x y z
N MET A 1 7.84 -23.71 68.63
CA MET A 1 8.35 -22.64 67.74
C MET A 1 8.79 -23.33 66.47
N THR A 2 7.93 -23.33 65.46
CA THR A 2 8.29 -23.76 64.11
C THR A 2 9.19 -22.67 63.55
N SER A 3 10.46 -23.01 63.32
CA SER A 3 11.43 -22.14 62.65
C SER A 3 10.97 -22.00 61.20
N THR A 4 10.34 -20.89 60.85
CA THR A 4 10.11 -20.50 59.46
C THR A 4 11.47 -20.08 58.91
N THR A 5 12.10 -20.94 58.10
CA THR A 5 13.30 -20.58 57.35
C THR A 5 12.89 -19.48 56.37
N THR A 6 13.29 -18.24 56.63
CA THR A 6 13.13 -17.15 55.67
C THR A 6 14.09 -17.40 54.49
N LEU A 7 13.54 -17.69 53.31
CA LEU A 7 14.32 -17.78 52.08
C LEU A 7 14.99 -16.43 51.80
N SER A 8 16.19 -16.43 51.21
CA SER A 8 16.83 -15.18 50.77
C SER A 8 16.02 -14.54 49.64
N THR A 9 16.15 -13.21 49.47
CA THR A 9 15.45 -12.48 48.41
C THR A 9 15.80 -13.06 47.03
N TYR A 10 17.09 -13.35 46.78
CA TYR A 10 17.53 -13.96 45.51
C TYR A 10 16.91 -15.34 45.25
N THR A 11 16.80 -16.19 46.29
CA THR A 11 16.17 -17.52 46.11
C THR A 11 14.70 -17.38 45.78
N SER A 12 14.00 -16.45 46.43
CA SER A 12 12.59 -16.18 46.18
C SER A 12 12.36 -15.63 44.77
N TYR A 13 13.18 -14.67 44.34
CA TYR A 13 13.22 -14.18 42.96
C TYR A 13 13.43 -15.32 41.95
N LEU A 14 14.43 -16.18 42.14
CA LEU A 14 14.71 -17.29 41.22
C LEU A 14 13.58 -18.30 41.14
N LEU A 15 12.86 -18.56 42.24
CA LEU A 15 11.72 -19.48 42.23
C LEU A 15 10.59 -18.96 41.34
N VAL A 16 10.35 -17.65 41.35
CA VAL A 16 9.36 -16.99 40.49
C VAL A 16 9.87 -16.91 39.05
N ASN A 17 11.09 -16.38 38.85
CA ASN A 17 11.63 -16.10 37.52
C ASN A 17 11.88 -17.36 36.69
N ARG A 18 12.40 -18.43 37.30
CA ARG A 18 12.69 -19.69 36.59
C ARG A 18 11.44 -20.36 36.02
N ASP A 19 10.29 -20.12 36.62
CA ASP A 19 9.01 -20.66 36.16
C ASP A 19 7.95 -19.55 36.14
N MET A 20 8.30 -18.47 35.43
CA MET A 20 7.46 -17.28 35.29
C MET A 20 6.09 -17.65 34.72
N LYS A 21 6.05 -18.55 33.72
CA LYS A 21 4.81 -19.04 33.13
C LYS A 21 3.87 -19.68 34.15
N THR A 22 4.36 -20.60 34.97
CA THR A 22 3.52 -21.23 36.01
C THR A 22 3.08 -20.20 37.05
N SER A 23 3.96 -19.25 37.39
CA SER A 23 3.64 -18.15 38.31
C SER A 23 2.51 -17.27 37.78
N LEU A 24 2.58 -16.84 36.52
CA LEU A 24 1.53 -16.07 35.84
C LEU A 24 0.25 -16.90 35.67
N THR A 25 0.36 -18.19 35.36
CA THR A 25 -0.80 -19.10 35.26
C THR A 25 -1.52 -19.21 36.60
N ARG A 26 -0.80 -19.25 37.72
CA ARG A 26 -1.40 -19.23 39.06
C ARG A 26 -2.18 -17.94 39.27
N VAL A 27 -1.56 -16.78 39.00
CA VAL A 27 -2.19 -15.45 39.13
C VAL A 27 -3.44 -15.35 38.24
N ALA A 28 -3.35 -15.76 36.98
CA ALA A 28 -4.48 -15.77 36.04
C ALA A 28 -5.67 -16.60 36.54
N ASN A 29 -5.42 -17.69 37.25
CA ASN A 29 -6.46 -18.57 37.81
C ASN A 29 -7.05 -18.07 39.14
N GLU A 30 -6.56 -16.98 39.71
CA GLU A 30 -7.14 -16.40 40.91
C GLU A 30 -8.51 -15.82 40.61
N SER A 31 -9.48 -16.05 41.51
CA SER A 31 -10.89 -15.77 41.21
C SER A 31 -11.18 -14.30 40.85
N THR A 32 -10.44 -13.35 41.43
CA THR A 32 -10.61 -11.93 41.14
C THR A 32 -9.97 -11.59 39.79
N VAL A 33 -8.71 -12.00 39.61
CA VAL A 33 -7.94 -11.81 38.36
C VAL A 33 -8.69 -12.38 37.18
N SER A 34 -9.04 -13.67 37.21
CA SER A 34 -9.78 -14.35 36.14
C SER A 34 -11.09 -13.63 35.78
N ARG A 35 -11.83 -13.13 36.77
CA ARG A 35 -13.09 -12.43 36.54
C ARG A 35 -12.87 -11.04 35.92
N ASP A 36 -11.80 -10.35 36.32
CA ASP A 36 -11.47 -9.01 35.82
C ASP A 36 -10.89 -9.09 34.41
N THR A 37 -10.02 -10.07 34.13
CA THR A 37 -9.54 -10.41 32.78
C THR A 37 -10.68 -10.78 31.85
N ALA A 38 -11.58 -11.69 32.26
CA ALA A 38 -12.73 -12.06 31.44
C ALA A 38 -13.64 -10.86 31.15
N TYR A 39 -13.84 -9.97 32.12
CA TYR A 39 -14.60 -8.74 31.87
C TYR A 39 -13.89 -7.82 30.86
N TYR A 40 -12.57 -7.71 30.95
CA TYR A 40 -11.80 -6.92 30.00
C TYR A 40 -11.96 -7.48 28.57
N GLU A 41 -11.65 -8.76 28.37
CA GLU A 41 -11.74 -9.44 27.08
C GLU A 41 -13.15 -9.41 26.47
N GLU A 42 -14.19 -9.61 27.29
CA GLU A 42 -15.59 -9.62 26.81
C GLU A 42 -16.13 -8.22 26.46
N ASN A 43 -15.55 -7.14 27.00
CA ASN A 43 -16.16 -5.80 26.92
C ASN A 43 -15.30 -4.78 26.18
N ILE A 44 -13.97 -4.92 26.10
CA ILE A 44 -13.10 -3.90 25.50
C ILE A 44 -13.41 -3.68 24.00
N GLY A 45 -13.71 -4.75 23.25
CA GLY A 45 -14.08 -4.67 21.85
C GLY A 45 -15.43 -4.00 21.57
N ASN A 46 -16.27 -3.79 22.59
CA ASN A 46 -17.56 -3.09 22.45
C ASN A 46 -17.44 -1.58 22.69
N VAL A 47 -16.28 -1.10 23.12
CA VAL A 47 -16.04 0.32 23.41
C VAL A 47 -15.70 1.04 22.12
N THR A 48 -16.32 2.20 21.89
CA THR A 48 -16.14 2.97 20.65
C THR A 48 -15.59 4.38 20.89
N THR A 49 -15.65 4.86 22.13
CA THR A 49 -15.20 6.22 22.48
C THR A 49 -14.32 6.24 23.72
N VAL A 50 -13.43 7.24 23.78
CA VAL A 50 -12.59 7.52 24.96
C VAL A 50 -13.46 7.71 26.22
N ASP A 51 -14.62 8.35 26.06
CA ASP A 51 -15.56 8.58 27.14
C ASP A 51 -16.14 7.27 27.70
N GLU A 52 -16.54 6.34 26.84
CA GLU A 52 -17.02 5.01 27.26
C GLU A 52 -15.93 4.26 28.02
N PHE A 53 -14.71 4.23 27.48
CA PHE A 53 -13.57 3.55 28.10
C PHE A 53 -13.25 4.10 29.50
N VAL A 54 -13.03 5.41 29.61
CA VAL A 54 -12.60 6.05 30.86
C VAL A 54 -13.74 6.07 31.91
N ASN A 55 -15.00 5.96 31.48
CA ASN A 55 -16.15 5.89 32.39
C ASN A 55 -16.46 4.48 32.88
N ASP A 56 -16.14 3.43 32.12
CA ASP A 56 -16.10 2.06 32.66
C ASP A 56 -14.87 1.92 33.56
N TYR A 57 -15.08 2.13 34.86
CA TYR A 57 -13.99 2.06 35.84
C TYR A 57 -13.28 0.70 35.83
N ARG A 58 -13.97 -0.40 35.53
CA ARG A 58 -13.38 -1.74 35.58
C ARG A 58 -12.46 -1.98 34.39
N LEU A 59 -12.86 -1.57 33.18
CA LEU A 59 -11.96 -1.59 32.01
C LEU A 59 -10.78 -0.64 32.21
N PHE A 60 -11.08 0.61 32.58
CA PHE A 60 -10.06 1.64 32.74
C PHE A 60 -9.05 1.28 33.83
N SER A 61 -9.47 0.82 35.01
CA SER A 61 -8.53 0.44 36.07
C SER A 61 -7.68 -0.78 35.70
N TYR A 62 -8.26 -1.73 34.95
CA TYR A 62 -7.54 -2.91 34.48
C TYR A 62 -6.41 -2.51 33.53
N ALA A 63 -6.72 -1.70 32.51
CA ALA A 63 -5.73 -1.17 31.59
C ALA A 63 -4.69 -0.30 32.30
N MET A 64 -5.12 0.64 33.15
CA MET A 64 -4.18 1.51 33.88
C MET A 64 -3.20 0.68 34.74
N LYS A 65 -3.68 -0.39 35.38
CA LYS A 65 -2.80 -1.31 36.10
C LYS A 65 -1.83 -2.04 35.17
N ALA A 66 -2.31 -2.55 34.04
CA ALA A 66 -1.45 -3.23 33.06
C ALA A 66 -0.25 -2.37 32.65
N TYR A 67 -0.45 -1.08 32.42
CA TYR A 67 0.62 -0.15 32.03
C TYR A 67 1.36 0.49 33.22
N GLY A 68 1.14 0.01 34.45
CA GLY A 68 1.81 0.54 35.65
C GLY A 68 1.38 1.95 36.06
N LEU A 69 0.20 2.39 35.60
CA LEU A 69 -0.39 3.71 35.84
C LEU A 69 -1.52 3.66 36.88
N GLU A 70 -1.59 2.62 37.73
CA GLU A 70 -2.69 2.41 38.69
C GLU A 70 -2.93 3.61 39.62
N ASP A 71 -1.85 4.25 40.08
CA ASP A 71 -1.92 5.46 40.92
C ASP A 71 -2.56 6.66 40.20
N MET A 72 -2.61 6.64 38.87
CA MET A 72 -3.14 7.71 38.02
C MET A 72 -4.58 7.46 37.57
N THR A 73 -5.25 6.42 38.09
CA THR A 73 -6.66 6.10 37.79
C THR A 73 -7.65 7.24 38.14
N TYR A 74 -7.28 8.17 39.03
CA TYR A 74 -8.09 9.36 39.31
C TYR A 74 -7.99 10.44 38.22
N ALA A 75 -6.92 10.44 37.43
CA ALA A 75 -6.57 11.50 36.47
C ALA A 75 -7.29 11.34 35.12
N LYS A 76 -8.59 11.03 35.15
CA LYS A 76 -9.40 10.71 33.95
C LYS A 76 -9.25 11.74 32.82
N ALA A 77 -9.34 13.03 33.13
CA ALA A 77 -9.24 14.09 32.11
C ALA A 77 -7.85 14.18 31.47
N PHE A 78 -6.79 13.81 32.20
CA PHE A 78 -5.44 13.73 31.67
C PHE A 78 -5.29 12.53 30.74
N MET A 79 -5.79 11.37 31.15
CA MET A 79 -5.78 10.16 30.30
C MET A 79 -6.62 10.31 29.04
N LYS A 80 -7.74 11.05 29.07
CA LYS A 80 -8.48 11.38 27.85
C LYS A 80 -7.62 12.10 26.82
N LYS A 81 -6.88 13.13 27.24
CA LYS A 81 -5.98 13.86 26.34
C LYS A 81 -4.87 12.99 25.76
N ILE A 82 -4.39 12.02 26.51
CA ILE A 82 -3.39 11.04 26.04
C ILE A 82 -4.00 10.15 24.97
N LEU A 83 -5.18 9.58 25.23
CA LEU A 83 -5.90 8.71 24.29
C LEU A 83 -6.42 9.44 23.04
N GLU A 84 -6.59 10.76 23.11
CA GLU A 84 -6.96 11.63 21.99
C GLU A 84 -5.73 12.15 21.21
N SER A 85 -4.50 11.82 21.63
CA SER A 85 -3.28 12.28 20.95
C SER A 85 -3.00 11.47 19.69
N ASP A 86 -2.59 12.16 18.64
CA ASP A 86 -2.01 11.54 17.45
C ASP A 86 -0.54 11.20 17.74
N LEU A 87 -0.23 9.90 17.83
CA LEU A 87 1.15 9.46 18.11
C LEU A 87 2.09 9.63 16.92
N THR A 88 1.56 9.91 15.72
CA THR A 88 2.38 10.22 14.54
C THR A 88 2.83 11.68 14.49
N ASP A 89 2.21 12.56 15.29
CA ASP A 89 2.64 13.95 15.49
C ASP A 89 3.63 14.04 16.66
N ASP A 90 4.91 14.30 16.36
CA ASP A 90 5.99 14.51 17.35
C ASP A 90 5.65 15.58 18.41
N SER A 91 4.74 16.50 18.11
CA SER A 91 4.31 17.59 19.01
C SER A 91 3.04 17.28 19.81
N SER A 92 2.46 16.10 19.63
CA SER A 92 1.23 15.68 20.31
C SER A 92 1.40 15.63 21.83
N PHE A 93 0.26 15.69 22.54
CA PHE A 93 0.30 15.75 24.00
C PHE A 93 0.98 14.53 24.60
N ALA A 94 0.65 13.32 24.14
CA ALA A 94 1.32 12.09 24.58
C ALA A 94 2.82 12.11 24.27
N ASN A 95 3.24 12.48 23.05
CA ASN A 95 4.66 12.52 22.65
C ASN A 95 5.48 13.57 23.42
N SER A 96 4.83 14.60 23.97
CA SER A 96 5.47 15.61 24.81
C SER A 96 5.77 15.15 26.25
N LEU A 97 5.23 14.00 26.69
CA LEU A 97 5.40 13.50 28.04
C LEU A 97 6.74 12.76 28.20
N THR A 98 7.41 12.99 29.33
CA THR A 98 8.68 12.33 29.65
C THR A 98 8.49 10.86 30.04
N ASP A 99 7.35 10.51 30.63
CA ASP A 99 7.04 9.15 31.07
C ASP A 99 6.43 8.36 29.92
N THR A 100 7.24 7.50 29.30
CA THR A 100 6.91 6.74 28.07
C THR A 100 5.71 5.82 28.22
N ARG A 101 5.33 5.45 29.47
CA ARG A 101 4.17 4.59 29.72
C ARG A 101 2.87 5.19 29.24
N TYR A 102 2.78 6.52 29.11
CA TYR A 102 1.59 7.17 28.55
C TYR A 102 1.52 7.02 27.04
N GLN A 103 2.65 7.05 26.33
CA GLN A 103 2.75 6.72 24.91
C GLN A 103 2.40 5.25 24.69
N ASP A 104 2.97 4.34 25.48
CA ASP A 104 2.64 2.90 25.43
C ASP A 104 1.15 2.65 25.65
N PHE A 105 0.56 3.37 26.62
CA PHE A 105 -0.87 3.28 26.89
C PHE A 105 -1.68 3.80 25.71
N ALA A 106 -1.36 4.97 25.15
CA ALA A 106 -2.06 5.50 23.98
C ALA A 106 -1.94 4.59 22.75
N ALA A 107 -0.75 4.02 22.50
CA ALA A 107 -0.48 3.17 21.36
C ALA A 107 -1.34 1.89 21.37
N ALA A 108 -1.67 1.40 22.56
CA ALA A 108 -2.50 0.21 22.72
C ALA A 108 -4.01 0.45 22.50
N PHE A 109 -4.44 1.70 22.33
CA PHE A 109 -5.85 2.05 22.13
C PHE A 109 -6.04 3.04 20.98
N ASN A 110 -6.58 2.56 19.86
CA ASN A 110 -6.91 3.37 18.70
C ASN A 110 -8.34 3.96 18.78
N PHE A 111 -8.51 5.08 19.49
CA PHE A 111 -9.79 5.79 19.51
C PHE A 111 -10.04 6.72 18.32
N ALA A 112 -9.00 7.02 17.53
CA ALA A 112 -9.17 7.74 16.27
C ALA A 112 -9.91 6.89 15.22
N GLY A 113 -9.90 5.57 15.40
CA GLY A 113 -10.42 4.60 14.43
C GLY A 113 -9.40 4.30 13.34
N GLU A 114 -9.70 3.30 12.51
CA GLU A 114 -8.95 3.06 11.28
C GLU A 114 -9.46 3.98 10.17
N THR A 115 -8.57 4.37 9.26
CA THR A 115 -8.91 5.28 8.16
C THR A 115 -9.65 4.53 7.07
N THR A 116 -10.86 4.97 6.73
CA THR A 116 -11.57 4.50 5.54
C THR A 116 -11.01 5.18 4.29
N LYS A 117 -10.73 4.44 3.23
CA LYS A 117 -10.18 4.99 1.98
C LYS A 117 -10.65 4.19 0.76
N ALA A 118 -10.81 4.85 -0.38
CA ALA A 118 -11.27 4.18 -1.60
C ALA A 118 -10.27 3.15 -2.12
N GLN A 119 -8.97 3.43 -2.01
CA GLN A 119 -7.88 2.51 -2.34
C GLN A 119 -6.73 2.69 -1.34
N THR A 120 -5.98 1.62 -1.08
CA THR A 120 -4.64 1.71 -0.46
C THR A 120 -3.61 2.23 -1.47
N SER A 121 -2.39 2.53 -1.01
CA SER A 121 -1.33 2.94 -1.93
C SER A 121 -0.99 1.81 -2.92
N VAL A 122 -0.87 0.58 -2.44
CA VAL A 122 -0.63 -0.60 -3.29
C VAL A 122 -1.76 -0.82 -4.30
N GLN A 123 -3.02 -0.68 -3.90
CA GLN A 123 -4.16 -0.80 -4.82
C GLN A 123 -4.11 0.28 -5.92
N THR A 124 -3.77 1.51 -5.54
CA THR A 124 -3.60 2.64 -6.46
C THR A 124 -2.47 2.37 -7.45
N ASP A 125 -1.29 2.00 -6.96
CA ASP A 125 -0.11 1.69 -7.79
C ASP A 125 -0.37 0.52 -8.75
N THR A 126 -1.04 -0.52 -8.27
CA THR A 126 -1.41 -1.69 -9.08
C THR A 126 -2.35 -1.29 -10.22
N LEU A 127 -3.37 -0.48 -9.92
CA LEU A 127 -4.31 0.00 -10.92
C LEU A 127 -3.62 0.90 -11.95
N LEU A 128 -2.78 1.84 -11.50
CA LEU A 128 -2.07 2.76 -12.40
C LEU A 128 -1.04 2.04 -13.27
N THR A 129 -0.36 1.03 -12.73
CA THR A 129 0.51 0.15 -13.52
C THR A 129 -0.29 -0.58 -14.59
N ALA A 130 -1.43 -1.18 -14.22
CA ALA A 130 -2.30 -1.86 -15.19
C ALA A 130 -2.87 -0.89 -16.25
N TYR A 131 -3.18 0.35 -15.86
CA TYR A 131 -3.58 1.41 -16.79
C TYR A 131 -2.46 1.72 -17.79
N GLN A 132 -1.21 1.89 -17.33
CA GLN A 132 -0.07 2.14 -18.22
C GLN A 132 0.23 0.93 -19.13
N ASP A 133 0.21 -0.28 -18.59
CA ASP A 133 0.43 -1.53 -19.33
C ASP A 133 -0.65 -1.76 -20.40
N SER A 134 -1.89 -1.27 -20.16
CA SER A 134 -3.00 -1.42 -21.11
C SER A 134 -2.73 -0.78 -22.47
N PHE A 135 -1.90 0.27 -22.56
CA PHE A 135 -1.53 0.88 -23.84
C PHE A 135 -0.65 -0.05 -24.67
N THR A 136 0.29 -0.75 -24.03
CA THR A 136 1.14 -1.75 -24.71
C THR A 136 0.30 -2.97 -25.11
N ALA A 137 -0.62 -3.41 -24.25
CA ALA A 137 -1.51 -4.52 -24.55
C ALA A 137 -2.40 -4.24 -25.79
N GLU A 138 -2.91 -3.02 -25.93
CA GLU A 138 -3.66 -2.59 -27.12
C GLU A 138 -2.82 -2.69 -28.41
N GLU A 139 -1.56 -2.23 -28.38
CA GLU A 139 -0.66 -2.34 -29.53
C GLU A 139 -0.41 -3.80 -29.94
N ASP A 140 -0.21 -4.68 -28.95
CA ASP A 140 -0.02 -6.11 -29.17
C ASP A 140 -1.28 -6.77 -29.76
N ASP A 141 -2.47 -6.38 -29.32
CA ASP A 141 -3.75 -6.86 -29.84
C ASP A 141 -3.98 -6.39 -31.28
N ILE A 142 -3.72 -5.10 -31.58
CA ILE A 142 -3.79 -4.56 -32.94
C ILE A 142 -2.82 -5.32 -33.85
N GLN A 143 -1.57 -5.53 -33.41
CA GLN A 143 -0.56 -6.26 -34.19
C GLN A 143 -0.97 -7.72 -34.42
N THR A 144 -1.60 -8.36 -33.43
CA THR A 144 -2.09 -9.73 -33.53
C THR A 144 -3.17 -9.88 -34.62
N GLU A 145 -4.05 -8.90 -34.78
CA GLU A 145 -5.06 -8.92 -35.85
C GLU A 145 -4.47 -8.59 -37.22
N ILE A 146 -3.49 -7.67 -37.30
CA ILE A 146 -2.72 -7.38 -38.53
C ILE A 146 -2.04 -8.66 -39.04
N ASP A 147 -1.29 -9.34 -38.18
CA ASP A 147 -0.59 -10.59 -38.52
C ASP A 147 -1.55 -11.68 -39.01
N TYR A 148 -2.74 -11.75 -38.39
CA TYR A 148 -3.78 -12.68 -38.82
C TYR A 148 -4.30 -12.34 -40.21
N TYR A 149 -4.62 -11.07 -40.45
CA TYR A 149 -5.13 -10.58 -41.73
C TYR A 149 -4.14 -10.85 -42.87
N GLU A 150 -2.90 -10.37 -42.74
CA GLU A 150 -1.86 -10.49 -43.77
C GLU A 150 -1.59 -11.95 -44.14
N LYS A 151 -1.56 -12.83 -43.15
CA LYS A 151 -1.33 -14.27 -43.34
C LYS A 151 -2.49 -14.97 -44.06
N LYS A 152 -3.72 -14.49 -43.88
CA LYS A 152 -4.94 -15.19 -44.33
C LYS A 152 -5.51 -14.64 -45.61
N ILE A 153 -5.45 -13.33 -45.82
CA ILE A 153 -6.18 -12.65 -46.90
C ILE A 153 -5.80 -13.19 -48.29
N GLY A 154 -4.52 -13.48 -48.53
CA GLY A 154 -4.04 -14.03 -49.80
C GLY A 154 -4.57 -15.44 -50.14
N SER A 155 -5.17 -16.14 -49.17
CA SER A 155 -5.78 -17.47 -49.37
C SER A 155 -7.29 -17.43 -49.66
N ILE A 156 -7.92 -16.25 -49.58
CA ILE A 156 -9.35 -16.08 -49.80
C ILE A 156 -9.66 -16.15 -51.29
N THR A 157 -10.59 -17.05 -51.65
CA THR A 157 -11.03 -17.31 -53.03
C THR A 157 -12.50 -16.98 -53.27
N SER A 158 -13.24 -16.66 -52.21
CA SER A 158 -14.65 -16.26 -52.29
C SER A 158 -15.06 -15.34 -51.16
N VAL A 159 -16.06 -14.50 -51.40
CA VAL A 159 -16.64 -13.58 -50.41
C VAL A 159 -17.15 -14.33 -49.18
N ASP A 160 -17.68 -15.54 -49.37
CA ASP A 160 -18.19 -16.40 -48.29
C ASP A 160 -17.09 -16.86 -47.32
N GLN A 161 -15.85 -17.02 -47.81
CA GLN A 161 -14.70 -17.33 -46.93
C GLN A 161 -14.31 -16.13 -46.06
N LEU A 162 -14.30 -14.92 -46.63
CA LEU A 162 -13.96 -13.70 -45.91
C LEU A 162 -15.00 -13.38 -44.83
N ILE A 163 -16.29 -13.33 -45.18
CA ILE A 163 -17.36 -13.03 -44.21
C ILE A 163 -17.64 -14.19 -43.25
N GLY A 164 -17.18 -15.39 -43.61
CA GLY A 164 -17.28 -16.60 -42.80
C GLY A 164 -16.33 -16.56 -41.60
N ASP A 165 -15.13 -16.00 -41.80
CA ASP A 165 -14.13 -15.78 -40.77
C ASP A 165 -14.46 -14.52 -39.96
N SER A 166 -14.70 -14.68 -38.66
CA SER A 166 -15.09 -13.55 -37.80
C SER A 166 -13.98 -12.53 -37.65
N ARG A 167 -12.71 -12.96 -37.57
CA ARG A 167 -11.56 -12.06 -37.38
C ARG A 167 -11.31 -11.25 -38.64
N LEU A 168 -11.29 -11.89 -39.82
CA LEU A 168 -11.16 -11.15 -41.09
C LEU A 168 -12.30 -10.17 -41.30
N ARG A 169 -13.54 -10.57 -40.98
CA ARG A 169 -14.69 -9.69 -41.12
C ARG A 169 -14.59 -8.48 -40.18
N SER A 170 -14.23 -8.68 -38.91
CA SER A 170 -14.06 -7.59 -37.95
C SER A 170 -12.97 -6.64 -38.40
N TYR A 171 -11.78 -7.17 -38.69
CA TYR A 171 -10.66 -6.40 -39.22
C TYR A 171 -11.03 -5.56 -40.45
N VAL A 172 -11.71 -6.18 -41.43
CA VAL A 172 -12.15 -5.47 -42.63
C VAL A 172 -13.13 -4.36 -42.30
N LEU A 173 -14.12 -4.58 -41.46
CA LEU A 173 -15.09 -3.53 -41.13
C LEU A 173 -14.43 -2.39 -40.34
N GLU A 174 -13.63 -2.74 -39.34
CA GLU A 174 -12.93 -1.79 -38.47
C GLU A 174 -11.91 -0.94 -39.24
N SER A 175 -11.21 -1.51 -40.23
CA SER A 175 -10.33 -0.74 -41.14
C SER A 175 -11.04 0.35 -41.95
N PHE A 176 -12.38 0.36 -41.99
CA PHE A 176 -13.18 1.40 -42.62
C PHE A 176 -14.00 2.21 -41.58
N GLY A 177 -13.72 2.06 -40.29
CA GLY A 177 -14.49 2.68 -39.21
C GLY A 177 -15.93 2.15 -39.11
N LEU A 178 -16.17 0.90 -39.52
CA LEU A 178 -17.49 0.27 -39.50
C LEU A 178 -17.59 -0.75 -38.35
N ASP A 179 -18.69 -0.70 -37.61
CA ASP A 179 -18.94 -1.62 -36.49
C ASP A 179 -19.34 -3.03 -37.00
N ALA A 180 -18.54 -4.03 -36.61
CA ALA A 180 -18.77 -5.44 -36.94
C ALA A 180 -19.97 -6.08 -36.23
N THR A 181 -20.40 -5.51 -35.10
CA THR A 181 -21.51 -5.98 -34.26
C THR A 181 -22.85 -5.80 -34.96
N TYR A 182 -23.08 -4.63 -35.55
CA TYR A 182 -24.36 -4.29 -36.19
C TYR A 182 -24.38 -4.60 -37.70
N THR A 183 -23.23 -4.93 -38.29
CA THR A 183 -23.14 -5.25 -39.72
C THR A 183 -23.51 -6.70 -40.02
N SER A 184 -24.66 -6.91 -40.66
CA SER A 184 -25.08 -8.25 -41.06
C SER A 184 -24.19 -8.84 -42.18
N LYS A 185 -23.86 -10.14 -42.08
CA LYS A 185 -23.09 -10.86 -43.12
C LYS A 185 -23.73 -10.78 -44.51
N SER A 186 -25.07 -10.78 -44.55
CA SER A 186 -25.82 -10.70 -45.81
C SER A 186 -25.72 -9.34 -46.49
N TYR A 187 -25.68 -8.26 -45.71
CA TYR A 187 -25.49 -6.92 -46.25
C TYR A 187 -24.06 -6.74 -46.74
N LEU A 188 -23.07 -7.12 -45.92
CA LEU A 188 -21.65 -7.08 -46.29
C LEU A 188 -21.37 -7.87 -47.58
N LYS A 189 -21.96 -9.05 -47.74
CA LYS A 189 -21.85 -9.83 -48.99
C LYS A 189 -22.37 -9.07 -50.20
N GLN A 190 -23.50 -8.38 -50.09
CA GLN A 190 -24.08 -7.59 -51.18
C GLN A 190 -23.20 -6.38 -51.54
N VAL A 191 -22.62 -5.73 -50.54
CA VAL A 191 -21.66 -4.64 -50.77
C VAL A 191 -20.42 -5.16 -51.51
N LEU A 192 -19.76 -6.19 -50.97
CA LEU A 192 -18.54 -6.76 -51.53
C LEU A 192 -18.70 -7.39 -52.93
N THR A 193 -19.92 -7.70 -53.36
CA THR A 193 -20.22 -8.25 -54.70
C THR A 193 -20.90 -7.24 -55.62
N SER A 194 -20.96 -5.97 -55.23
CA SER A 194 -21.56 -4.90 -56.03
C SER A 194 -20.76 -4.59 -57.29
N ASP A 195 -21.46 -4.40 -58.41
CA ASP A 195 -20.87 -3.80 -59.61
C ASP A 195 -20.74 -2.28 -59.41
N LEU A 196 -19.52 -1.79 -59.21
CA LEU A 196 -19.26 -0.38 -58.98
C LEU A 196 -19.52 0.51 -60.21
N SER A 197 -19.62 -0.08 -61.40
CA SER A 197 -19.99 0.65 -62.62
C SER A 197 -21.49 0.87 -62.77
N ASP A 198 -22.31 0.10 -62.04
CA ASP A 198 -23.76 0.25 -61.99
C ASP A 198 -24.14 1.28 -60.90
N PRO A 199 -24.64 2.48 -61.25
CA PRO A 199 -25.06 3.49 -60.28
C PRO A 199 -26.16 2.99 -59.32
N ASP A 200 -26.87 1.93 -59.69
CA ASP A 200 -27.95 1.36 -58.91
C ASP A 200 -27.51 0.23 -57.95
N SER A 201 -26.22 -0.13 -57.92
CA SER A 201 -25.67 -1.18 -57.05
C SER A 201 -25.74 -0.84 -55.57
N VAL A 202 -25.67 -1.85 -54.70
CA VAL A 202 -25.83 -1.68 -53.25
C VAL A 202 -24.75 -0.77 -52.69
N ALA A 203 -23.50 -0.95 -53.11
CA ALA A 203 -22.38 -0.09 -52.71
C ALA A 203 -22.56 1.38 -53.15
N ASN A 204 -23.03 1.64 -54.38
CA ASN A 204 -23.25 3.02 -54.89
C ASN A 204 -24.47 3.72 -54.28
N LYS A 205 -25.45 2.96 -53.77
CA LYS A 205 -26.66 3.48 -53.10
C LYS A 205 -26.53 3.55 -51.58
N ALA A 206 -25.43 3.09 -51.02
CA ALA A 206 -25.21 3.13 -49.59
C ALA A 206 -25.24 4.57 -49.07
N SER A 207 -25.62 4.77 -47.81
CA SER A 207 -25.71 6.10 -47.20
C SER A 207 -24.36 6.75 -46.94
N SER A 208 -23.27 5.98 -47.02
CA SER A 208 -21.89 6.44 -46.87
C SER A 208 -21.03 5.90 -48.00
N ASP A 209 -20.14 6.74 -48.54
CA ASP A 209 -19.15 6.38 -49.55
C ASP A 209 -18.16 5.31 -49.05
N THR A 210 -18.00 5.18 -47.73
CA THR A 210 -17.21 4.14 -47.07
C THR A 210 -17.55 2.73 -47.56
N TRP A 211 -18.83 2.42 -47.82
CA TRP A 211 -19.22 1.10 -48.31
C TRP A 211 -18.76 0.84 -49.75
N ARG A 212 -18.72 1.91 -50.55
CA ARG A 212 -18.20 1.86 -51.92
C ARG A 212 -16.69 1.70 -51.93
N GLU A 213 -15.98 2.38 -51.04
CA GLU A 213 -14.54 2.23 -50.84
C GLU A 213 -14.18 0.83 -50.35
N LEU A 214 -14.95 0.29 -49.40
CA LEU A 214 -14.82 -1.08 -48.93
C LEU A 214 -14.99 -2.07 -50.08
N ALA A 215 -16.03 -1.93 -50.91
CA ALA A 215 -16.21 -2.81 -52.07
C ALA A 215 -15.06 -2.67 -53.09
N ALA A 216 -14.57 -1.45 -53.33
CA ALA A 216 -13.47 -1.19 -54.25
C ALA A 216 -12.13 -1.77 -53.77
N SER A 217 -11.96 -1.98 -52.46
CA SER A 217 -10.76 -2.53 -51.84
C SER A 217 -10.53 -4.02 -52.13
N PHE A 218 -11.52 -4.74 -52.67
CA PHE A 218 -11.45 -6.18 -52.89
C PHE A 218 -11.82 -6.56 -54.32
N SER A 219 -11.02 -7.42 -54.94
CA SER A 219 -11.22 -7.90 -56.31
C SER A 219 -12.23 -9.06 -56.40
N PHE A 220 -13.41 -8.90 -55.79
CA PHE A 220 -14.51 -9.87 -55.91
C PHE A 220 -15.30 -9.66 -57.21
N ASN A 221 -15.64 -10.77 -57.88
CA ASN A 221 -16.62 -10.77 -58.95
C ASN A 221 -18.04 -10.63 -58.38
N THR A 222 -19.01 -10.29 -59.24
CA THR A 222 -20.43 -10.20 -58.85
C THR A 222 -21.04 -11.53 -58.39
N ASP A 223 -20.41 -12.67 -58.72
CA ASP A 223 -20.77 -13.99 -58.19
C ASP A 223 -20.09 -14.32 -56.84
N GLY A 224 -19.23 -13.43 -56.35
CA GLY A 224 -18.48 -13.57 -55.11
C GLY A 224 -17.18 -14.36 -55.22
N SER A 225 -16.77 -14.79 -56.41
CA SER A 225 -15.47 -15.45 -56.63
C SER A 225 -14.32 -14.44 -56.83
N VAL A 226 -13.07 -14.89 -56.68
CA VAL A 226 -11.86 -14.10 -56.97
C VAL A 226 -11.09 -14.69 -58.16
N ASN A 227 -10.74 -13.86 -59.14
CA ASN A 227 -9.87 -14.25 -60.26
C ASN A 227 -8.46 -13.69 -60.05
N GLY A 228 -7.59 -14.44 -59.35
CA GLY A 228 -6.23 -13.99 -59.03
C GLY A 228 -6.09 -13.60 -57.56
N THR A 229 -5.39 -12.49 -57.28
CA THR A 229 -5.22 -11.98 -55.93
C THR A 229 -6.43 -11.13 -55.53
N ILE A 230 -6.95 -11.34 -54.33
CA ILE A 230 -8.08 -10.56 -53.80
C ILE A 230 -7.69 -9.10 -53.52
N GLN A 231 -6.42 -8.87 -53.16
CA GLN A 231 -5.80 -7.58 -52.93
C GLN A 231 -4.34 -7.58 -53.40
N THR A 232 -3.85 -6.41 -53.77
CA THR A 232 -2.45 -6.12 -54.02
C THR A 232 -1.69 -5.85 -52.72
N THR A 233 -0.35 -5.88 -52.77
CA THR A 233 0.48 -5.52 -51.61
C THR A 233 0.18 -4.10 -51.11
N ASP A 234 -0.04 -3.14 -52.03
CA ASP A 234 -0.32 -1.75 -51.66
C ASP A 234 -1.71 -1.59 -51.01
N GLU A 235 -2.69 -2.39 -51.43
CA GLU A 235 -4.02 -2.41 -50.81
C GLU A 235 -4.00 -3.06 -49.43
N ILE A 236 -3.22 -4.13 -49.24
CA ILE A 236 -3.01 -4.74 -47.91
C ILE A 236 -2.37 -3.72 -46.97
N GLU A 237 -1.34 -3.01 -47.43
CA GLU A 237 -0.69 -1.95 -46.66
C GLU A 237 -1.67 -0.83 -46.29
N ASN A 238 -2.50 -0.37 -47.23
CA ASN A 238 -3.53 0.63 -46.91
C ASN A 238 -4.48 0.12 -45.83
N ARG A 239 -4.96 -1.12 -45.93
CA ARG A 239 -5.85 -1.70 -44.91
C ARG A 239 -5.18 -1.83 -43.55
N ARG A 240 -3.88 -2.16 -43.50
CA ARG A 240 -3.10 -2.14 -42.27
C ARG A 240 -3.08 -0.74 -41.64
N LEU A 241 -2.75 0.29 -42.41
CA LEU A 241 -2.69 1.67 -41.92
C LEU A 241 -4.04 2.20 -41.47
N ASP A 242 -5.13 1.83 -42.17
CA ASP A 242 -6.48 2.25 -41.81
C ASP A 242 -7.00 1.49 -40.58
N TYR A 243 -6.66 0.20 -40.45
CA TYR A 243 -7.00 -0.59 -39.27
C TYR A 243 -6.33 -0.03 -38.01
N ILE A 244 -5.01 0.23 -38.05
CA ILE A 244 -4.30 0.85 -36.91
C ILE A 244 -4.99 2.17 -36.53
N TYR A 245 -5.26 3.04 -37.51
CA TYR A 245 -5.88 4.34 -37.24
C TYR A 245 -7.25 4.23 -36.56
N ASN A 246 -8.09 3.28 -36.97
CA ASN A 246 -9.44 3.14 -36.44
C ASN A 246 -9.50 2.31 -35.13
N ALA A 247 -8.55 1.39 -34.92
CA ALA A 247 -8.51 0.53 -33.74
C ALA A 247 -7.76 1.18 -32.56
N SER A 248 -6.85 2.13 -32.83
CA SER A 248 -6.11 2.83 -31.77
C SER A 248 -7.01 3.79 -31.00
N THR A 249 -7.02 3.65 -29.68
CA THR A 249 -7.76 4.52 -28.75
C THR A 249 -6.88 5.58 -28.09
N TYR A 250 -5.57 5.53 -28.34
CA TYR A 250 -4.57 6.39 -27.73
C TYR A 250 -3.41 6.68 -28.71
N PRO A 251 -2.71 7.82 -28.59
CA PRO A 251 -1.53 8.16 -29.42
C PRO A 251 -0.34 7.23 -29.19
N SER A 252 -0.40 5.97 -29.64
CA SER A 252 0.64 4.96 -29.45
C SER A 252 1.81 5.08 -30.45
N ASP A 253 2.94 4.42 -30.20
CA ASP A 253 4.07 4.38 -31.15
C ASP A 253 3.67 3.70 -32.47
N LEU A 254 2.86 2.63 -32.40
CA LEU A 254 2.26 1.97 -33.56
C LEU A 254 1.38 2.92 -34.39
N LEU A 255 0.53 3.72 -33.73
CA LEU A 255 -0.29 4.73 -34.41
C LEU A 255 0.57 5.82 -35.04
N PHE A 256 1.61 6.27 -34.34
CA PHE A 256 2.58 7.23 -34.87
C PHE A 256 3.21 6.70 -36.18
N GLU A 257 3.73 5.47 -36.19
CA GLU A 257 4.37 4.88 -37.36
C GLU A 257 3.39 4.72 -38.53
N ALA A 258 2.14 4.34 -38.23
CA ALA A 258 1.09 4.24 -39.24
C ALA A 258 0.76 5.61 -39.84
N ASN A 259 0.62 6.64 -39.00
CA ASN A 259 0.35 8.02 -39.43
C ASN A 259 1.51 8.57 -40.27
N GLN A 260 2.75 8.30 -39.88
CA GLN A 260 3.92 8.70 -40.66
C GLN A 260 3.93 8.01 -42.03
N THR A 261 3.70 6.70 -42.09
CA THR A 261 3.67 5.95 -43.36
C THR A 261 2.55 6.46 -44.26
N TYR A 262 1.39 6.75 -43.69
CA TYR A 262 0.26 7.33 -44.41
C TYR A 262 0.58 8.72 -44.97
N TRP A 263 1.24 9.57 -44.18
CA TRP A 263 1.69 10.89 -44.61
C TRP A 263 2.68 10.80 -45.78
N GLU A 264 3.72 9.98 -45.65
CA GLU A 264 4.75 9.80 -46.69
C GLU A 264 4.16 9.29 -48.01
N LYS A 265 3.12 8.45 -47.94
CA LYS A 265 2.43 7.89 -49.11
C LYS A 265 1.51 8.90 -49.79
N ASN A 266 0.77 9.69 -49.03
CA ASN A 266 -0.36 10.47 -49.55
C ASN A 266 -0.08 11.97 -49.69
N ALA A 267 0.77 12.58 -48.86
CA ALA A 267 0.96 14.04 -48.84
C ALA A 267 1.51 14.61 -50.15
N ALA A 268 2.35 13.86 -50.86
CA ALA A 268 2.91 14.27 -52.15
C ALA A 268 1.88 14.30 -53.28
N SER A 269 0.71 13.67 -53.10
CA SER A 269 -0.33 13.58 -54.13
C SER A 269 -1.20 14.84 -54.21
N ALA A 270 -1.25 15.65 -53.15
CA ALA A 270 -2.08 16.84 -53.09
C ALA A 270 -1.59 17.92 -54.08
N THR A 271 -2.51 18.38 -54.92
CA THR A 271 -2.28 19.44 -55.92
C THR A 271 -2.83 20.80 -55.47
N THR A 272 -3.63 20.81 -54.40
CA THR A 272 -4.14 22.02 -53.76
C THR A 272 -4.12 21.91 -52.24
N ALA A 273 -4.03 23.06 -51.56
CA ALA A 273 -4.13 23.12 -50.10
C ALA A 273 -5.48 22.59 -49.59
N THR A 274 -6.56 22.78 -50.37
CA THR A 274 -7.89 22.25 -50.03
C THR A 274 -7.96 20.73 -50.14
N GLU A 275 -7.32 20.15 -51.16
CA GLU A 275 -7.24 18.70 -51.32
C GLU A 275 -6.48 18.06 -50.14
N LEU A 276 -5.35 18.65 -49.73
CA LEU A 276 -4.56 18.16 -48.61
C LEU A 276 -5.37 18.10 -47.30
N VAL A 277 -6.11 19.17 -46.98
CA VAL A 277 -6.89 19.25 -45.72
C VAL A 277 -8.26 18.57 -45.80
N SER A 278 -8.64 18.04 -46.96
CA SER A 278 -9.89 17.29 -47.11
C SER A 278 -9.78 15.85 -46.61
N ASP A 279 -8.56 15.34 -46.50
CA ASP A 279 -8.24 14.12 -45.78
C ASP A 279 -8.06 14.45 -44.29
N GLU A 280 -8.94 13.91 -43.44
CA GLU A 280 -8.97 14.23 -42.01
C GLU A 280 -7.68 13.77 -41.30
N ARG A 281 -7.07 12.67 -41.74
CA ARG A 281 -5.82 12.15 -41.17
C ARG A 281 -4.63 13.04 -41.56
N LEU A 282 -4.54 13.50 -42.80
CA LEU A 282 -3.51 14.46 -43.22
C LEU A 282 -3.72 15.83 -42.55
N LEU A 283 -4.96 16.28 -42.39
CA LEU A 283 -5.29 17.50 -41.67
C LEU A 283 -4.86 17.42 -40.20
N SER A 284 -5.21 16.34 -39.50
CA SER A 284 -4.79 16.10 -38.11
C SER A 284 -3.26 16.11 -38.00
N TYR A 285 -2.56 15.39 -38.89
CA TYR A 285 -1.10 15.37 -38.95
C TYR A 285 -0.49 16.77 -39.03
N VAL A 286 -1.02 17.64 -39.90
CA VAL A 286 -0.58 19.03 -40.03
C VAL A 286 -0.91 19.83 -38.77
N LYS A 287 -2.11 19.67 -38.19
CA LYS A 287 -2.49 20.38 -36.96
C LYS A 287 -1.51 20.06 -35.83
N THR A 288 -1.27 18.79 -35.57
CA THR A 288 -0.32 18.32 -34.55
C THR A 288 1.08 18.84 -34.83
N ALA A 289 1.60 18.68 -36.06
CA ALA A 289 2.95 19.11 -36.38
C ALA A 289 3.15 20.63 -36.19
N PHE A 290 2.15 21.46 -36.49
CA PHE A 290 2.26 22.92 -36.39
C PHE A 290 1.62 23.51 -35.12
N GLY A 291 1.22 22.68 -34.15
CA GLY A 291 0.58 23.12 -32.90
C GLY A 291 -0.69 23.94 -33.13
N LEU A 292 -1.50 23.55 -34.11
CA LEU A 292 -2.78 24.21 -34.39
C LEU A 292 -3.86 23.64 -33.45
N ARG A 293 -4.74 24.52 -32.95
CA ARG A 293 -5.90 24.11 -32.16
C ARG A 293 -6.76 23.10 -32.91
N ASP A 294 -7.22 22.03 -32.27
CA ASP A 294 -8.03 20.99 -32.95
C ASP A 294 -9.34 21.51 -33.52
N THR A 295 -9.91 22.53 -32.88
CA THR A 295 -11.15 23.20 -33.32
C THR A 295 -10.99 24.05 -34.58
N ILE A 296 -9.77 24.24 -35.10
CA ILE A 296 -9.57 24.98 -36.36
C ILE A 296 -10.20 24.22 -37.55
N MET A 297 -10.95 24.95 -38.38
CA MET A 297 -11.59 24.38 -39.57
C MET A 297 -10.57 24.06 -40.66
N ALA A 298 -10.78 22.98 -41.41
CA ALA A 298 -9.95 22.56 -42.55
C ALA A 298 -9.69 23.72 -43.54
N SER A 299 -10.73 24.48 -43.88
CA SER A 299 -10.62 25.65 -44.78
C SER A 299 -9.71 26.75 -44.24
N SER A 300 -9.67 26.93 -42.92
CA SER A 300 -8.77 27.88 -42.27
C SER A 300 -7.32 27.40 -42.34
N VAL A 301 -7.08 26.09 -42.15
CA VAL A 301 -5.74 25.49 -42.33
C VAL A 301 -5.27 25.64 -43.78
N ALA A 302 -6.11 25.36 -44.77
CA ALA A 302 -5.78 25.60 -46.19
C ALA A 302 -5.49 27.08 -46.47
N SER A 303 -6.18 28.00 -45.80
CA SER A 303 -5.90 29.44 -45.90
C SER A 303 -4.57 29.84 -45.27
N LEU A 304 -4.15 29.18 -44.17
CA LEU A 304 -2.82 29.39 -43.56
C LEU A 304 -1.71 28.96 -44.52
N MET A 305 -1.93 27.94 -45.35
CA MET A 305 -0.95 27.43 -46.32
C MET A 305 -0.83 28.29 -47.61
N SER A 306 -1.70 29.27 -47.83
CA SER A 306 -1.76 30.00 -49.11
C SER A 306 -1.92 31.53 -49.00
N SER A 307 -2.35 32.06 -47.84
CA SER A 307 -2.59 33.49 -47.65
C SER A 307 -1.65 34.12 -46.61
N GLU A 308 -0.68 34.91 -47.08
CA GLU A 308 0.22 35.71 -46.23
C GLU A 308 -0.52 36.57 -45.20
N SER A 309 -1.61 37.21 -45.63
CA SER A 309 -2.41 38.05 -44.75
C SER A 309 -3.11 37.25 -43.66
N PHE A 310 -3.62 36.05 -43.97
CA PHE A 310 -4.30 35.20 -43.00
C PHE A 310 -3.30 34.57 -42.03
N ALA A 311 -2.20 34.04 -42.54
CA ALA A 311 -1.10 33.47 -41.75
C ALA A 311 -0.51 34.49 -40.77
N SER A 312 -0.31 35.74 -41.21
CA SER A 312 0.19 36.83 -40.35
C SER A 312 -0.80 37.22 -39.25
N VAL A 313 -2.11 37.23 -39.54
CA VAL A 313 -3.15 37.57 -38.55
C VAL A 313 -3.33 36.44 -37.53
N TYR A 314 -3.26 35.19 -37.98
CA TYR A 314 -3.35 34.02 -37.11
C TYR A 314 -2.08 33.82 -36.27
N GLY A 315 -0.93 34.30 -36.77
CA GLY A 315 0.36 34.18 -36.08
C GLY A 315 1.13 32.91 -36.41
N ASN A 316 0.84 32.24 -37.54
CA ASN A 316 1.55 31.05 -37.99
C ASN A 316 1.98 31.19 -39.46
N THR A 317 3.01 32.00 -39.70
CA THR A 317 3.63 32.15 -41.04
C THR A 317 4.52 30.98 -41.40
N GLU A 318 4.94 30.17 -40.42
CA GLU A 318 5.77 29.00 -40.64
C GLU A 318 5.03 27.96 -41.50
N LEU A 319 3.73 27.74 -41.24
CA LEU A 319 2.92 26.83 -42.05
C LEU A 319 2.80 27.30 -43.51
N LEU A 320 2.69 28.60 -43.76
CA LEU A 320 2.68 29.17 -45.10
C LEU A 320 4.00 28.90 -45.83
N ASP A 321 5.13 29.19 -45.18
CA ASP A 321 6.45 29.05 -45.76
C ASP A 321 6.86 27.58 -45.99
N TYR A 322 6.18 26.64 -45.33
CA TYR A 322 6.52 25.23 -45.40
C TYR A 322 5.99 24.52 -46.65
N PHE A 323 4.89 24.99 -47.26
CA PHE A 323 4.25 24.35 -48.39
C PHE A 323 4.45 25.15 -49.69
N ASN A 324 4.60 24.46 -50.82
CA ASN A 324 4.80 25.07 -52.14
C ASN A 324 3.46 25.38 -52.84
N PHE A 325 2.55 26.07 -52.16
CA PHE A 325 1.28 26.52 -52.74
C PHE A 325 1.36 27.98 -53.20
N GLU A 326 0.72 28.25 -54.34
CA GLU A 326 0.47 29.60 -54.82
C GLU A 326 -0.60 30.31 -53.96
N THR A 327 -0.74 31.62 -54.16
CA THR A 327 -1.73 32.44 -53.42
C THR A 327 -3.20 32.02 -53.61
N ASP A 328 -3.49 31.21 -54.65
CA ASP A 328 -4.81 30.62 -54.88
C ASP A 328 -4.96 29.21 -54.29
N GLY A 329 -3.94 28.72 -53.59
CA GLY A 329 -3.89 27.41 -52.95
C GLY A 329 -3.54 26.27 -53.89
N THR A 330 -3.15 26.52 -55.14
CA THR A 330 -2.74 25.48 -56.09
C THR A 330 -1.22 25.30 -56.14
N VAL A 331 -0.75 24.13 -56.59
CA VAL A 331 0.68 23.90 -56.86
C VAL A 331 1.02 24.34 -58.28
N THR A 332 2.20 24.94 -58.48
CA THR A 332 2.70 25.27 -59.82
C THR A 332 2.82 24.01 -60.69
N SER A 333 2.34 24.09 -61.94
CA SER A 333 2.29 22.94 -62.86
C SER A 333 3.66 22.27 -63.03
N GLY A 334 3.76 20.99 -62.63
CA GLY A 334 4.97 20.19 -62.73
C GLY A 334 5.84 20.22 -61.46
N GLU A 335 5.43 20.95 -60.44
CA GLU A 335 6.00 20.94 -59.09
C GLU A 335 5.12 20.11 -58.15
N SER A 336 5.60 19.91 -56.91
CA SER A 336 4.89 19.21 -55.84
C SER A 336 4.64 20.14 -54.66
N ALA A 337 3.51 19.93 -53.96
CA ALA A 337 3.17 20.70 -52.76
C ALA A 337 4.28 20.64 -51.69
N LEU A 338 5.00 19.52 -51.64
CA LEU A 338 6.13 19.28 -50.74
C LEU A 338 7.27 18.59 -51.51
N SER A 339 8.52 18.93 -51.16
CA SER A 339 9.69 18.14 -51.54
C SER A 339 9.87 16.92 -50.62
N SER A 340 10.69 15.95 -51.02
CA SER A 340 11.02 14.79 -50.17
C SER A 340 11.66 15.18 -48.83
N ASP A 341 12.46 16.25 -48.81
CA ASP A 341 13.07 16.78 -47.59
C ASP A 341 12.02 17.44 -46.68
N GLN A 342 11.03 18.14 -47.25
CA GLN A 342 9.89 18.70 -46.49
C GLN A 342 9.00 17.59 -45.92
N ILE A 343 8.72 16.52 -46.68
CA ILE A 343 7.94 15.38 -46.16
C ILE A 343 8.64 14.75 -44.94
N THR A 344 9.95 14.50 -45.04
CA THR A 344 10.73 13.86 -43.96
C THR A 344 10.90 14.77 -42.74
N SER A 345 11.13 16.07 -42.96
CA SER A 345 11.29 17.01 -41.85
C SER A 345 9.98 17.25 -41.11
N LEU A 346 8.83 17.23 -41.80
CA LEU A 346 7.54 17.36 -41.13
C LEU A 346 7.22 16.12 -40.31
N ALA A 347 7.60 14.93 -40.80
CA ALA A 347 7.46 13.71 -40.02
C ALA A 347 8.24 13.75 -38.70
N SER A 348 9.46 14.29 -38.72
CA SER A 348 10.23 14.53 -37.49
C SER A 348 9.53 15.49 -36.53
N ARG A 349 8.91 16.56 -37.06
CA ARG A 349 8.19 17.55 -36.24
C ARG A 349 6.92 16.98 -35.63
N TYR A 350 6.14 16.26 -36.43
CA TYR A 350 4.96 15.52 -35.98
C TYR A 350 5.33 14.53 -34.88
N LYS A 351 6.43 13.77 -35.03
CA LYS A 351 6.91 12.84 -33.99
C LYS A 351 7.08 13.52 -32.65
N THR A 352 7.81 14.63 -32.61
CA THR A 352 8.04 15.36 -31.35
C THR A 352 6.73 15.80 -30.71
N ALA A 353 5.85 16.44 -31.47
CA ALA A 353 4.57 16.92 -30.94
C ALA A 353 3.65 15.76 -30.48
N PHE A 354 3.60 14.66 -31.24
CA PHE A 354 2.78 13.49 -30.92
C PHE A 354 3.26 12.77 -29.67
N GLN A 355 4.58 12.63 -29.48
CA GLN A 355 5.15 12.00 -28.27
C GLN A 355 5.03 12.89 -27.03
N GLU A 356 5.10 14.21 -27.19
CA GLU A 356 4.82 15.16 -26.10
C GLU A 356 3.35 15.05 -25.64
N ASP A 357 2.41 15.00 -26.59
CA ASP A 357 0.98 14.84 -26.33
C ASP A 357 0.64 13.49 -25.69
N GLN A 358 1.26 12.41 -26.19
CA GLN A 358 1.21 11.08 -25.60
C GLN A 358 1.60 11.13 -24.12
N GLN A 359 2.84 11.54 -23.81
CA GLN A 359 3.32 11.54 -22.42
C GLN A 359 2.45 12.41 -21.50
N ALA A 360 2.05 13.60 -21.97
CA ALA A 360 1.19 14.49 -21.20
C ALA A 360 -0.16 13.85 -20.86
N ALA A 361 -0.83 13.21 -21.83
CA ALA A 361 -2.15 12.60 -21.61
C ALA A 361 -2.13 11.50 -20.52
N VAL A 362 -1.07 10.68 -20.49
CA VAL A 362 -0.92 9.64 -19.45
C VAL A 362 -0.54 10.25 -18.11
N ASP A 363 0.43 11.16 -18.07
CA ASP A 363 0.87 11.79 -16.83
C ASP A 363 -0.26 12.60 -16.17
N ASP A 364 -1.03 13.34 -16.96
CA ASP A 364 -2.17 14.12 -16.48
C ASP A 364 -3.28 13.21 -15.97
N ALA A 365 -3.57 12.09 -16.65
CA ALA A 365 -4.55 11.10 -16.18
C ALA A 365 -4.13 10.44 -14.87
N VAL A 366 -2.85 10.07 -14.74
CA VAL A 366 -2.27 9.47 -13.52
C VAL A 366 -2.33 10.47 -12.36
N SER A 367 -1.83 11.68 -12.57
CA SER A 367 -1.82 12.76 -11.58
C SER A 367 -3.24 13.11 -11.12
N ASN A 368 -4.19 13.20 -12.05
CA ASN A 368 -5.60 13.42 -11.74
C ASN A 368 -6.19 12.27 -10.91
N PHE A 369 -5.88 11.02 -11.26
CA PHE A 369 -6.32 9.85 -10.52
C PHE A 369 -5.78 9.85 -9.08
N GLU A 370 -4.47 9.99 -8.89
CA GLU A 370 -3.81 10.03 -7.57
C GLU A 370 -4.38 11.15 -6.68
N THR A 371 -4.54 12.34 -7.26
CA THR A 371 -5.08 13.50 -6.55
C THR A 371 -6.51 13.26 -6.07
N ARG A 372 -7.38 12.77 -6.97
CA ARG A 372 -8.80 12.65 -6.68
C ARG A 372 -9.10 11.43 -5.82
N ILE A 373 -8.45 10.29 -6.04
CA ILE A 373 -8.75 9.05 -5.31
C ILE A 373 -8.51 9.19 -3.80
N ALA A 374 -7.52 10.00 -3.40
CA ALA A 374 -7.26 10.33 -2.00
C ALA A 374 -8.41 11.09 -1.31
N ALA A 375 -9.24 11.79 -2.07
CA ALA A 375 -10.39 12.56 -1.57
C ALA A 375 -11.73 11.79 -1.66
N VAL A 376 -11.75 10.62 -2.31
CA VAL A 376 -12.98 9.84 -2.51
C VAL A 376 -13.43 9.22 -1.19
N THR A 377 -14.66 9.53 -0.78
CA THR A 377 -15.32 8.93 0.41
C THR A 377 -16.52 8.05 0.07
N SER A 378 -16.94 8.07 -1.20
CA SER A 378 -18.04 7.26 -1.70
C SER A 378 -17.90 6.99 -3.21
N ILE A 379 -18.66 6.01 -3.72
CA ILE A 379 -18.78 5.76 -5.16
C ILE A 379 -19.37 6.99 -5.88
N ASP A 380 -20.20 7.79 -5.20
CA ASP A 380 -20.69 9.06 -5.75
C ASP A 380 -19.53 10.03 -6.01
N ASP A 381 -18.62 10.19 -5.05
CA ASP A 381 -17.43 11.04 -5.21
C ASP A 381 -16.53 10.52 -6.34
N PHE A 382 -16.34 9.20 -6.42
CA PHE A 382 -15.56 8.56 -7.48
C PHE A 382 -16.13 8.81 -8.89
N LEU A 383 -17.46 8.87 -9.02
CA LEU A 383 -18.17 9.07 -10.29
C LEU A 383 -18.45 10.54 -10.63
N THR A 384 -18.01 11.47 -9.77
CA THR A 384 -18.05 12.92 -10.01
C THR A 384 -17.13 13.26 -11.17
N THR A 385 -17.56 14.10 -12.12
CA THR A 385 -16.73 14.46 -13.28
C THR A 385 -15.56 15.36 -12.88
N ASN A 386 -14.50 15.40 -13.68
CA ASN A 386 -13.39 16.35 -13.51
C ASN A 386 -13.90 17.78 -13.41
N SER A 387 -14.77 18.20 -14.34
CA SER A 387 -15.41 19.52 -14.35
C SER A 387 -16.10 19.84 -13.00
N ASP A 388 -17.05 19.01 -12.57
CA ASP A 388 -17.74 19.19 -11.28
C ASP A 388 -16.79 19.21 -10.06
N TYR A 389 -15.71 18.43 -10.07
CA TYR A 389 -14.74 18.36 -8.97
C TYR A 389 -13.93 19.67 -8.86
N TYR A 390 -13.37 20.15 -9.97
CA TYR A 390 -12.50 21.33 -9.99
C TYR A 390 -13.27 22.66 -10.05
N GLU A 391 -14.53 22.69 -10.52
CA GLU A 391 -15.40 23.88 -10.44
C GLU A 391 -15.84 24.20 -9.00
N SER A 392 -15.72 23.25 -8.07
CA SER A 392 -16.13 23.44 -6.67
C SER A 392 -15.15 24.27 -5.83
N ASP A 393 -13.94 24.52 -6.35
CA ASP A 393 -12.94 25.38 -5.74
C ASP A 393 -13.08 26.79 -6.35
N ASP A 394 -13.39 27.80 -5.54
CA ASP A 394 -13.71 29.20 -5.91
C ASP A 394 -12.55 29.97 -6.62
N ASP A 395 -11.64 29.31 -7.35
CA ASP A 395 -10.59 29.95 -8.13
C ASP A 395 -11.14 30.47 -9.48
N VAL A 396 -11.25 31.79 -9.57
CA VAL A 396 -11.75 32.55 -10.72
C VAL A 396 -10.79 32.49 -11.93
N ASN A 397 -9.81 31.59 -11.90
CA ASN A 397 -8.89 31.26 -12.99
C ASN A 397 -9.04 29.79 -13.39
N ASN A 398 -10.25 29.23 -13.37
CA ASN A 398 -10.52 27.92 -13.97
C ASN A 398 -10.10 27.95 -15.44
N ASP A 399 -8.89 27.48 -15.69
CA ASP A 399 -8.39 27.19 -17.02
C ASP A 399 -9.16 25.94 -17.47
N ASP A 400 -9.61 25.88 -18.72
CA ASP A 400 -10.34 24.73 -19.28
C ASP A 400 -9.46 23.44 -19.31
N THR A 401 -8.36 23.41 -18.56
CA THR A 401 -7.26 22.43 -18.56
C THR A 401 -7.65 21.04 -18.08
N TYR A 402 -8.72 20.88 -17.29
CA TYR A 402 -9.11 19.57 -16.75
C TYR A 402 -10.28 18.92 -17.48
N ASP A 403 -10.94 19.64 -18.39
CA ASP A 403 -12.04 19.08 -19.20
C ASP A 403 -11.53 18.05 -20.21
N ASP A 404 -10.29 18.19 -20.67
CA ASP A 404 -9.63 17.28 -21.61
C ASP A 404 -8.88 16.12 -20.92
N VAL A 405 -8.79 16.13 -19.59
CA VAL A 405 -8.10 15.08 -18.81
C VAL A 405 -9.02 13.86 -18.65
N THR A 406 -8.43 12.65 -18.71
CA THR A 406 -9.18 11.40 -18.54
C THR A 406 -9.85 11.33 -17.17
N GLU A 407 -11.13 10.95 -17.15
CA GLU A 407 -11.90 10.74 -15.92
C GLU A 407 -11.37 9.55 -15.12
N ILE A 408 -11.32 9.68 -13.79
CA ILE A 408 -10.69 8.66 -12.93
C ILE A 408 -11.36 7.28 -13.03
N TRP A 409 -12.66 7.22 -13.30
CA TRP A 409 -13.33 5.94 -13.53
C TRP A 409 -12.98 5.34 -14.89
N ASN A 410 -12.65 6.14 -15.90
CA ASN A 410 -12.20 5.63 -17.21
C ASN A 410 -10.78 5.07 -17.10
N VAL A 411 -9.91 5.68 -16.29
CA VAL A 411 -8.60 5.12 -15.93
C VAL A 411 -8.77 3.72 -15.32
N ALA A 412 -9.66 3.60 -14.34
CA ALA A 412 -9.96 2.31 -13.70
C ALA A 412 -10.56 1.28 -14.68
N LEU A 413 -11.53 1.67 -15.51
CA LEU A 413 -12.12 0.76 -16.50
C LEU A 413 -11.07 0.24 -17.50
N ARG A 414 -10.22 1.14 -18.01
CA ARG A 414 -9.14 0.78 -18.94
C ARG A 414 -8.10 -0.13 -18.28
N ALA A 415 -7.72 0.13 -17.03
CA ALA A 415 -6.79 -0.72 -16.27
C ALA A 415 -7.24 -2.19 -16.20
N TYR A 416 -8.55 -2.44 -16.21
CA TYR A 416 -9.13 -3.78 -16.20
C TYR A 416 -9.67 -4.23 -17.57
N GLY A 417 -9.30 -3.53 -18.64
CA GLY A 417 -9.65 -3.88 -20.02
C GLY A 417 -11.15 -3.81 -20.31
N ILE A 418 -11.85 -2.86 -19.70
CA ILE A 418 -13.28 -2.62 -19.90
C ILE A 418 -13.45 -1.34 -20.72
N ASP A 419 -14.15 -1.42 -21.85
CA ASP A 419 -14.50 -0.24 -22.62
C ASP A 419 -15.57 0.58 -21.86
N PRO A 420 -15.41 1.92 -21.73
CA PRO A 420 -16.42 2.78 -21.11
C PRO A 420 -17.84 2.63 -21.67
N ASP A 421 -18.00 2.22 -22.94
CA ASP A 421 -19.31 1.98 -23.56
C ASP A 421 -19.94 0.63 -23.18
N GLU A 422 -19.17 -0.29 -22.58
CA GLU A 422 -19.68 -1.57 -22.07
C GLU A 422 -20.53 -1.41 -20.80
N VAL A 423 -20.34 -0.32 -20.04
CA VAL A 423 -20.90 -0.17 -18.70
C VAL A 423 -21.41 1.24 -18.42
N THR A 424 -22.68 1.34 -18.01
CA THR A 424 -23.23 2.64 -17.58
C THR A 424 -22.72 3.02 -16.17
N LYS A 425 -22.65 4.32 -15.85
CA LYS A 425 -22.32 4.79 -14.47
C LYS A 425 -23.19 4.12 -13.39
N SER A 426 -24.46 3.83 -13.67
CA SER A 426 -25.35 3.13 -12.73
C SER A 426 -25.01 1.66 -12.55
N GLU A 427 -24.49 0.98 -13.57
CA GLU A 427 -24.01 -0.39 -13.47
C GLU A 427 -22.65 -0.44 -12.79
N LEU A 428 -21.74 0.47 -13.14
CA LEU A 428 -20.45 0.62 -12.48
C LEU A 428 -20.62 0.83 -10.97
N ARG A 429 -21.58 1.65 -10.54
CA ARG A 429 -21.93 1.77 -9.12
C ARG A 429 -22.31 0.44 -8.47
N LYS A 430 -23.12 -0.37 -9.13
CA LYS A 430 -23.53 -1.68 -8.58
C LYS A 430 -22.37 -2.66 -8.55
N ILE A 431 -21.45 -2.57 -9.51
CA ILE A 431 -20.22 -3.37 -9.55
C ILE A 431 -19.35 -3.02 -8.35
N LEU A 432 -19.05 -1.73 -8.16
CA LEU A 432 -18.19 -1.25 -7.07
C LEU A 432 -18.80 -1.45 -5.68
N ALA A 433 -20.14 -1.39 -5.53
CA ALA A 433 -20.83 -1.68 -4.27
C ALA A 433 -21.05 -3.19 -4.02
N SER A 434 -20.59 -4.08 -4.90
CA SER A 434 -20.77 -5.52 -4.73
C SER A 434 -19.61 -6.15 -3.98
N ASP A 435 -19.94 -7.00 -3.02
CA ASP A 435 -18.98 -7.93 -2.42
C ASP A 435 -18.45 -8.90 -3.50
N ALA A 436 -17.17 -8.77 -3.85
CA ALA A 436 -16.53 -9.59 -4.87
C ALA A 436 -16.26 -11.03 -4.41
N ASP A 437 -16.30 -11.31 -3.11
CA ASP A 437 -16.06 -12.64 -2.53
C ASP A 437 -17.37 -13.41 -2.28
N ASP A 438 -18.52 -12.72 -2.20
CA ASP A 438 -19.84 -13.38 -2.27
C ASP A 438 -20.14 -13.85 -3.69
N ALA A 439 -20.09 -15.18 -3.90
CA ALA A 439 -20.43 -15.82 -5.18
C ALA A 439 -21.87 -15.52 -5.69
N LYS A 440 -22.76 -14.96 -4.87
CA LYS A 440 -24.12 -14.54 -5.23
C LYS A 440 -24.26 -13.04 -5.47
N SER A 441 -23.21 -12.25 -5.30
CA SER A 441 -23.24 -10.81 -5.48
C SER A 441 -23.54 -10.42 -6.93
N TYR A 442 -23.91 -9.15 -7.13
CA TYR A 442 -24.23 -8.64 -8.46
C TYR A 442 -23.03 -8.75 -9.40
N VAL A 443 -21.82 -8.35 -8.97
CA VAL A 443 -20.60 -8.48 -9.79
C VAL A 443 -20.32 -9.93 -10.19
N ASN A 444 -20.41 -10.89 -9.26
CA ASN A 444 -20.24 -12.32 -9.57
C ASN A 444 -21.34 -12.90 -10.47
N SER A 445 -22.50 -12.24 -10.56
CA SER A 445 -23.58 -12.64 -11.46
C SER A 445 -23.30 -12.30 -12.93
N LEU A 446 -22.41 -11.35 -13.20
CA LEU A 446 -22.02 -10.93 -14.56
C LEU A 446 -21.17 -11.98 -15.29
N LYS A 447 -20.47 -12.84 -14.55
CA LYS A 447 -19.58 -13.89 -15.10
C LYS A 447 -18.46 -13.33 -15.98
N ASP A 448 -17.95 -12.17 -15.59
CA ASP A 448 -16.81 -11.52 -16.23
C ASP A 448 -15.82 -11.12 -15.13
N ASP A 449 -14.65 -11.74 -15.16
CA ASP A 449 -13.61 -11.56 -14.16
C ASP A 449 -13.04 -10.14 -14.17
N ARG A 450 -13.15 -9.38 -15.28
CA ARG A 450 -12.71 -7.98 -15.36
C ARG A 450 -13.45 -7.12 -14.34
N PHE A 451 -14.77 -7.28 -14.24
CA PHE A 451 -15.57 -6.53 -13.27
C PHE A 451 -15.34 -6.97 -11.83
N VAL A 452 -15.07 -8.26 -11.61
CA VAL A 452 -14.71 -8.78 -10.27
C VAL A 452 -13.39 -8.17 -9.81
N ASN A 453 -12.39 -8.16 -10.70
CA ASN A 453 -11.08 -7.59 -10.40
C ASN A 453 -11.15 -6.07 -10.20
N LEU A 454 -11.96 -5.36 -11.00
CA LEU A 454 -12.23 -3.94 -10.80
C LEU A 454 -12.86 -3.68 -9.43
N ALA A 455 -13.86 -4.47 -9.02
CA ALA A 455 -14.48 -4.30 -7.70
C ALA A 455 -13.47 -4.53 -6.55
N LYS A 456 -12.60 -5.54 -6.67
CA LYS A 456 -11.53 -5.83 -5.70
C LYS A 456 -10.45 -4.75 -5.61
N ALA A 457 -10.36 -3.88 -6.62
CA ALA A 457 -9.40 -2.79 -6.63
C ALA A 457 -9.76 -1.68 -5.63
N PHE A 458 -10.99 -1.65 -5.10
CA PHE A 458 -11.50 -0.59 -4.25
C PHE A 458 -12.06 -1.13 -2.93
N ASN A 459 -12.05 -0.29 -1.88
CA ASN A 459 -12.60 -0.59 -0.56
C ASN A 459 -13.91 0.18 -0.36
N PHE A 460 -14.96 -0.19 -1.11
CA PHE A 460 -16.30 0.34 -0.93
C PHE A 460 -17.21 -0.72 -0.30
N ASN A 461 -18.00 -0.29 0.68
CA ASN A 461 -19.01 -1.16 1.28
C ASN A 461 -20.28 -1.24 0.40
N SER A 462 -21.24 -2.07 0.82
CA SER A 462 -22.49 -2.29 0.07
C SER A 462 -23.42 -1.07 -0.04
N GLU A 463 -23.23 -0.04 0.80
CA GLU A 463 -23.94 1.24 0.72
C GLU A 463 -23.27 2.21 -0.28
N GLY A 464 -22.02 1.92 -0.64
CA GLY A 464 -21.20 2.70 -1.56
C GLY A 464 -20.30 3.73 -0.89
N ASP A 465 -20.17 3.69 0.44
CA ASP A 465 -19.21 4.50 1.18
C ASP A 465 -17.86 3.76 1.27
N THR A 466 -16.77 4.50 1.47
CA THR A 466 -15.47 3.87 1.74
C THR A 466 -15.49 3.11 3.05
N GLU A 467 -14.74 2.02 3.11
CA GLU A 467 -14.53 1.23 4.31
C GLU A 467 -13.05 1.10 4.66
N VAL A 468 -12.79 0.55 5.85
CA VAL A 468 -11.43 0.27 6.30
C VAL A 468 -10.87 -0.84 5.41
N PRO A 469 -9.71 -0.64 4.77
CA PRO A 469 -9.10 -1.68 3.95
C PRO A 469 -8.88 -2.95 4.76
N LEU A 470 -9.23 -4.11 4.18
CA LEU A 470 -8.97 -5.38 4.81
C LEU A 470 -7.49 -5.73 4.63
N LEU A 471 -6.72 -5.55 5.70
CA LEU A 471 -5.27 -5.75 5.73
C LEU A 471 -4.87 -6.85 6.69
N VAL A 472 -3.72 -7.47 6.43
CA VAL A 472 -3.15 -8.52 7.31
C VAL A 472 -2.83 -8.00 8.71
N GLN A 473 -2.54 -6.71 8.83
CA GLN A 473 -2.49 -5.96 10.07
C GLN A 473 -3.22 -4.64 9.84
N SER A 474 -3.96 -4.15 10.82
CA SER A 474 -4.53 -2.79 10.76
C SER A 474 -3.42 -1.74 10.60
N GLU A 475 -3.73 -0.58 10.03
CA GLU A 475 -2.75 0.49 9.82
C GLU A 475 -2.15 0.98 11.13
N ASN A 476 -2.96 1.03 12.19
CA ASN A 476 -2.48 1.39 13.51
C ASN A 476 -1.39 0.42 14.00
N VAL A 477 -1.64 -0.89 13.92
CA VAL A 477 -0.65 -1.93 14.27
C VAL A 477 0.60 -1.78 13.41
N ILE A 478 0.48 -1.58 12.09
CA ILE A 478 1.62 -1.38 11.19
C ILE A 478 2.46 -0.18 11.66
N ASN A 479 1.82 0.95 11.98
CA ASN A 479 2.50 2.14 12.49
C ASN A 479 3.13 1.90 13.87
N GLY A 480 2.48 1.15 14.76
CA GLY A 480 3.03 0.76 16.06
C GLY A 480 4.31 -0.06 15.91
N TYR A 481 4.33 -1.04 14.99
CA TYR A 481 5.52 -1.80 14.64
C TYR A 481 6.62 -0.91 14.04
N ALA A 482 6.28 0.06 13.20
CA ALA A 482 7.23 1.02 12.64
C ALA A 482 7.91 1.90 13.70
N THR A 483 7.13 2.41 14.66
CA THR A 483 7.65 3.18 15.81
C THR A 483 8.55 2.30 16.67
N ALA A 484 8.10 1.11 17.05
CA ALA A 484 8.88 0.19 17.88
C ALA A 484 10.19 -0.24 17.20
N TYR A 485 10.16 -0.46 15.88
CA TYR A 485 11.36 -0.73 15.08
C TYR A 485 12.33 0.43 15.12
N THR A 486 11.85 1.66 14.90
CA THR A 486 12.67 2.88 14.98
C THR A 486 13.33 2.98 16.35
N ASP A 487 12.56 2.86 17.43
CA ASP A 487 13.06 2.90 18.80
C ASP A 487 14.12 1.84 19.07
N GLN A 488 13.94 0.62 18.54
CA GLN A 488 14.95 -0.44 18.61
C GLN A 488 16.25 -0.06 17.91
N LYS A 489 16.18 0.56 16.73
CA LYS A 489 17.37 0.94 15.95
C LYS A 489 18.06 2.19 16.48
N THR A 490 17.36 3.07 17.20
CA THR A 490 17.88 4.38 17.59
C THR A 490 18.20 4.55 19.07
N ARG A 491 17.70 3.68 19.96
CA ARG A 491 17.68 3.88 21.43
C ARG A 491 18.99 4.29 22.13
N PHE A 492 20.17 3.98 21.59
CA PHE A 492 21.46 4.37 22.19
C PHE A 492 22.27 5.32 21.32
N LEU A 493 21.75 5.70 20.15
CA LEU A 493 22.49 6.47 19.16
C LEU A 493 22.32 7.97 19.37
N THR A 494 23.36 8.74 19.02
CA THR A 494 23.32 10.20 19.05
C THR A 494 24.05 10.78 17.83
N GLY A 495 23.80 12.06 17.52
CA GLY A 495 24.50 12.75 16.44
C GLY A 495 24.27 12.11 15.07
N THR A 496 25.33 11.96 14.27
CA THR A 496 25.25 11.44 12.90
C THR A 496 24.82 9.97 12.86
N GLU A 497 25.26 9.13 13.80
CA GLU A 497 24.86 7.72 13.84
C GLU A 497 23.36 7.55 14.05
N LEU A 498 22.75 8.43 14.84
CA LEU A 498 21.29 8.47 15.02
C LEU A 498 20.57 8.83 13.72
N THR A 499 21.06 9.84 13.01
CA THR A 499 20.48 10.24 11.72
C THR A 499 20.59 9.11 10.69
N ASP A 500 21.77 8.52 10.54
CA ASP A 500 22.00 7.43 9.59
C ASP A 500 21.12 6.20 9.91
N ALA A 501 20.92 5.89 11.20
CA ALA A 501 20.05 4.80 11.63
C ALA A 501 18.56 5.09 11.39
N LYS A 502 18.12 6.35 11.53
CA LYS A 502 16.74 6.76 11.18
C LYS A 502 16.49 6.60 9.69
N ASP A 503 17.38 7.11 8.84
CA ASP A 503 17.25 6.99 7.38
C ASP A 503 17.21 5.51 6.93
N ALA A 504 18.04 4.67 7.56
CA ALA A 504 18.02 3.22 7.31
C ALA A 504 16.72 2.57 7.79
N ALA A 505 16.20 2.95 8.97
CA ALA A 505 14.94 2.45 9.50
C ALA A 505 13.75 2.85 8.60
N GLU A 506 13.72 4.09 8.10
CA GLU A 506 12.69 4.56 7.17
C GLU A 506 12.60 3.68 5.91
N THR A 507 13.73 3.24 5.37
CA THR A 507 13.77 2.33 4.21
C THR A 507 13.14 0.96 4.52
N GLU A 508 13.33 0.43 5.73
CA GLU A 508 12.73 -0.83 6.17
C GLU A 508 11.24 -0.66 6.50
N ILE A 509 10.86 0.47 7.11
CA ILE A 509 9.48 0.82 7.44
C ILE A 509 8.65 0.97 6.17
N GLU A 510 9.17 1.65 5.15
CA GLU A 510 8.45 1.83 3.88
C GLU A 510 8.21 0.49 3.19
N TYR A 511 9.22 -0.39 3.20
CA TYR A 511 9.05 -1.75 2.71
C TYR A 511 8.01 -2.52 3.51
N TYR A 512 8.08 -2.46 4.84
CA TYR A 512 7.12 -3.13 5.71
C TYR A 512 5.69 -2.65 5.44
N LYS A 513 5.45 -1.33 5.47
CA LYS A 513 4.13 -0.73 5.19
C LYS A 513 3.58 -1.18 3.85
N THR A 514 4.36 -1.03 2.79
CA THR A 514 3.94 -1.38 1.43
C THR A 514 3.65 -2.87 1.29
N GLN A 515 4.56 -3.74 1.73
CA GLN A 515 4.36 -5.17 1.55
C GLN A 515 3.20 -5.70 2.41
N MET A 516 2.98 -5.17 3.61
CA MET A 516 1.87 -5.60 4.46
C MET A 516 0.49 -5.31 3.85
N GLU A 517 0.37 -4.38 2.89
CA GLU A 517 -0.85 -4.20 2.10
C GLU A 517 -1.07 -5.30 1.04
N THR A 518 -0.02 -6.05 0.68
CA THR A 518 -0.08 -7.11 -0.36
C THR A 518 -0.35 -8.50 0.22
N ILE A 519 -0.01 -8.72 1.49
CA ILE A 519 -0.03 -10.04 2.11
C ILE A 519 -1.49 -10.48 2.34
N SER A 520 -1.82 -11.65 1.82
CA SER A 520 -3.14 -12.29 2.03
C SER A 520 -3.05 -13.64 2.74
N THR A 521 -1.85 -14.21 2.86
CA THR A 521 -1.65 -15.53 3.48
C THR A 521 -0.44 -15.60 4.41
N ILE A 522 -0.47 -16.54 5.36
CA ILE A 522 0.68 -16.85 6.24
C ILE A 522 1.91 -17.21 5.39
N ASP A 523 1.73 -17.95 4.29
CA ASP A 523 2.83 -18.40 3.45
C ASP A 523 3.55 -17.23 2.76
N GLU A 524 2.82 -16.23 2.27
CA GLU A 524 3.41 -15.01 1.70
C GLU A 524 4.24 -14.27 2.75
N PHE A 525 3.66 -14.01 3.94
CA PHE A 525 4.36 -13.34 5.03
C PHE A 525 5.63 -14.09 5.47
N LEU A 526 5.51 -15.40 5.73
CA LEU A 526 6.63 -16.22 6.20
C LEU A 526 7.71 -16.47 5.13
N SER A 527 7.38 -16.29 3.85
CA SER A 527 8.36 -16.39 2.77
C SER A 527 9.28 -15.17 2.68
N ASP A 528 8.83 -14.04 3.22
CA ASP A 528 9.61 -12.80 3.26
C ASP A 528 10.35 -12.64 4.59
N SER A 529 11.62 -13.06 4.59
CA SER A 529 12.48 -12.93 5.77
C SER A 529 12.68 -11.47 6.23
N ARG A 530 12.54 -10.49 5.33
CA ARG A 530 12.67 -9.07 5.68
C ARG A 530 11.50 -8.64 6.56
N LEU A 531 10.28 -9.05 6.21
CA LEU A 531 9.08 -8.80 7.03
C LEU A 531 9.13 -9.55 8.36
N THR A 532 9.48 -10.84 8.36
CA THR A 532 9.54 -11.60 9.62
C THR A 532 10.61 -11.05 10.56
N ASN A 533 11.77 -10.64 10.04
CA ASN A 533 12.82 -10.03 10.86
C ASN A 533 12.38 -8.66 11.39
N PHE A 534 11.73 -7.84 10.57
CA PHE A 534 11.22 -6.54 11.00
C PHE A 534 10.30 -6.66 12.22
N VAL A 535 9.32 -7.58 12.16
CA VAL A 535 8.36 -7.82 13.24
C VAL A 535 9.04 -8.31 14.52
N LEU A 536 10.02 -9.21 14.41
CA LEU A 536 10.78 -9.71 15.56
C LEU A 536 11.65 -8.61 16.18
N GLU A 537 12.40 -7.89 15.36
CA GLU A 537 13.28 -6.81 15.79
C GLU A 537 12.50 -5.65 16.44
N ALA A 538 11.33 -5.31 15.90
CA ALA A 538 10.44 -4.32 16.49
C ALA A 538 9.98 -4.71 17.91
N LYS A 539 9.84 -6.01 18.19
CA LYS A 539 9.55 -6.54 19.53
C LYS A 539 10.82 -6.85 20.34
N GLY A 540 11.99 -6.40 19.88
CA GLY A 540 13.28 -6.58 20.57
C GLY A 540 13.82 -8.02 20.53
N ILE A 541 13.28 -8.87 19.66
CA ILE A 541 13.69 -10.26 19.51
C ILE A 541 14.75 -10.35 18.42
N ASP A 542 15.92 -10.89 18.76
CA ASP A 542 16.95 -11.23 17.78
C ASP A 542 16.45 -12.37 16.89
N PRO A 543 16.32 -12.20 15.56
CA PRO A 543 15.86 -13.27 14.68
C PRO A 543 16.72 -14.55 14.74
N GLU A 544 18.00 -14.45 15.11
CA GLU A 544 18.86 -15.64 15.28
C GLU A 544 18.55 -16.43 16.56
N SER A 545 17.87 -15.83 17.54
CA SER A 545 17.42 -16.53 18.76
C SER A 545 16.46 -17.67 18.44
N LEU A 546 15.65 -17.54 17.39
CA LEU A 546 14.70 -18.58 16.95
C LEU A 546 15.40 -19.91 16.67
N LYS A 547 16.57 -19.87 16.04
CA LYS A 547 17.36 -21.07 15.72
C LYS A 547 18.03 -21.65 16.96
N ASN A 548 18.51 -20.79 17.86
CA ASN A 548 19.22 -21.19 19.06
C ASN A 548 18.30 -21.86 20.09
N GLU A 549 17.02 -21.51 20.06
CA GLU A 549 16.00 -21.99 21.00
C GLU A 549 15.06 -23.06 20.42
N ASP A 550 15.36 -23.58 19.22
CA ASP A 550 14.50 -24.53 18.49
C ASP A 550 13.04 -24.04 18.33
N LEU A 551 12.87 -22.71 18.15
CA LEU A 551 11.59 -22.05 17.95
C LEU A 551 11.18 -22.05 16.47
N ASP A 552 9.90 -22.26 16.21
CA ASP A 552 9.35 -22.46 14.87
C ASP A 552 8.24 -21.44 14.58
N LEU A 553 8.59 -20.36 13.88
CA LEU A 553 7.68 -19.25 13.58
C LEU A 553 6.43 -19.72 12.83
N ARG A 554 6.58 -20.70 11.92
CA ARG A 554 5.44 -21.27 11.20
C ARG A 554 4.44 -21.94 12.15
N LYS A 555 4.92 -22.76 13.08
CA LYS A 555 4.04 -23.36 14.11
C LYS A 555 3.39 -22.33 15.02
N MET A 556 4.02 -21.17 15.22
CA MET A 556 3.41 -20.08 15.98
C MET A 556 2.22 -19.51 15.22
N PHE A 557 2.38 -19.16 13.94
CA PHE A 557 1.30 -18.62 13.11
C PHE A 557 0.19 -19.63 12.81
N GLU A 558 0.50 -20.94 12.76
CA GLU A 558 -0.50 -22.01 12.62
C GLU A 558 -1.19 -22.38 13.96
N SER A 559 -0.84 -21.72 15.08
CA SER A 559 -1.42 -22.03 16.39
C SER A 559 -2.80 -21.39 16.58
N ASP A 560 -3.74 -22.17 17.11
CA ASP A 560 -4.98 -21.63 17.66
C ASP A 560 -4.69 -20.87 18.97
N LEU A 561 -4.84 -19.54 18.92
CA LEU A 561 -4.63 -18.66 20.08
C LEU A 561 -5.65 -18.91 21.21
N THR A 562 -6.80 -19.53 20.91
CA THR A 562 -7.83 -19.84 21.90
C THR A 562 -7.55 -21.16 22.64
N ASP A 563 -6.67 -22.02 22.13
CA ASP A 563 -6.23 -23.24 22.81
C ASP A 563 -5.00 -22.94 23.70
N PRO A 564 -5.11 -23.00 25.04
CA PRO A 564 -3.97 -22.77 25.95
C PRO A 564 -2.81 -23.76 25.76
N LYS A 565 -3.01 -24.84 25.00
CA LYS A 565 -2.00 -25.86 24.70
C LYS A 565 -1.40 -25.76 23.30
N SER A 566 -1.83 -24.79 22.49
CA SER A 566 -1.25 -24.55 21.17
C SER A 566 0.25 -24.22 21.29
N TYR A 567 0.99 -24.35 20.19
CA TYR A 567 2.45 -24.23 20.23
C TYR A 567 2.87 -22.87 20.77
N VAL A 568 2.31 -21.78 20.24
CA VAL A 568 2.63 -20.41 20.69
C VAL A 568 2.24 -20.17 22.15
N ASN A 569 1.06 -20.62 22.57
CA ASN A 569 0.59 -20.50 23.95
C ASN A 569 1.38 -21.40 24.91
N SER A 570 2.13 -22.39 24.41
CA SER A 570 2.99 -23.27 25.20
C SER A 570 4.37 -22.68 25.50
N LEU A 571 4.78 -21.61 24.80
CA LEU A 571 6.06 -20.93 25.02
C LEU A 571 6.09 -20.17 26.37
N SER A 572 7.29 -19.92 26.89
CA SER A 572 7.49 -19.14 28.12
C SER A 572 7.39 -17.64 27.89
N ASP A 573 7.72 -17.18 26.69
CA ASP A 573 7.62 -15.80 26.26
C ASP A 573 6.26 -15.57 25.58
N GLY A 574 5.45 -14.67 26.16
CA GLY A 574 4.13 -14.31 25.64
C GLY A 574 4.19 -13.42 24.40
N THR A 575 5.34 -12.79 24.13
CA THR A 575 5.53 -11.85 23.01
C THR A 575 5.26 -12.51 21.66
N PHE A 576 5.56 -13.81 21.51
CA PHE A 576 5.25 -14.54 20.28
C PHE A 576 3.73 -14.69 20.05
N ALA A 577 2.95 -14.87 21.11
CA ALA A 577 1.49 -14.94 21.00
C ALA A 577 0.91 -13.57 20.66
N GLU A 578 1.47 -12.49 21.21
CA GLU A 578 1.14 -11.11 20.87
C GLU A 578 1.43 -10.81 19.39
N ILE A 579 2.60 -11.23 18.90
CA ILE A 579 2.95 -11.12 17.47
C ILE A 579 1.91 -11.84 16.62
N VAL A 580 1.64 -13.13 16.86
CA VAL A 580 0.66 -13.89 16.06
C VAL A 580 -0.73 -13.25 16.13
N ALA A 581 -1.14 -12.78 17.30
CA ALA A 581 -2.42 -12.13 17.51
C ALA A 581 -2.55 -10.75 16.86
N SER A 582 -1.44 -10.11 16.49
CA SER A 582 -1.46 -8.85 15.75
C SER A 582 -1.87 -9.01 14.29
N PHE A 583 -1.87 -10.25 13.76
CA PHE A 583 -2.20 -10.55 12.37
C PHE A 583 -3.64 -11.05 12.23
N ASN A 584 -4.30 -10.62 11.17
CA ASN A 584 -5.67 -10.92 10.80
C ASN A 584 -5.77 -12.21 9.96
N PHE A 585 -5.06 -13.28 10.37
CA PHE A 585 -5.19 -14.59 9.73
C PHE A 585 -6.25 -15.46 10.41
N ASP A 586 -6.97 -16.25 9.61
CA ASP A 586 -7.78 -17.38 10.08
C ASP A 586 -6.91 -18.62 10.39
N LEU A 587 -7.53 -19.69 10.88
CA LEU A 587 -6.84 -20.95 11.22
C LEU A 587 -6.35 -21.71 9.98
N GLU A 588 -6.88 -21.39 8.80
CA GLU A 588 -6.45 -21.90 7.51
C GLU A 588 -5.27 -21.10 6.93
N GLY A 589 -4.91 -19.98 7.54
CA GLY A 589 -3.82 -19.10 7.16
C GLY A 589 -4.14 -18.07 6.08
N ASN A 590 -5.42 -17.76 5.90
CA ASN A 590 -5.89 -16.72 4.98
C ASN A 590 -6.30 -15.46 5.73
N LEU A 591 -6.26 -14.33 5.03
CA LEU A 591 -6.75 -13.05 5.52
C LEU A 591 -8.23 -13.13 5.94
N SER A 592 -8.54 -12.57 7.12
CA SER A 592 -9.85 -12.60 7.76
C SER A 592 -10.22 -11.22 8.31
N SER A 593 -11.50 -10.90 8.32
CA SER A 593 -12.02 -9.63 8.84
C SER A 593 -12.29 -9.61 10.35
N ASP A 594 -11.98 -10.69 11.09
CA ASP A 594 -12.28 -10.81 12.52
C ASP A 594 -11.00 -10.78 13.39
N PRO A 595 -10.88 -9.94 14.44
CA PRO A 595 -11.71 -8.79 14.80
C PRO A 595 -11.09 -7.48 14.29
N THR A 596 -11.40 -7.04 13.07
CA THR A 596 -10.98 -5.70 12.63
C THR A 596 -11.93 -4.61 13.17
N GLY A 597 -11.44 -3.38 13.31
CA GLY A 597 -12.25 -2.21 13.65
C GLY A 597 -12.60 -2.00 15.13
N THR A 598 -11.96 -2.73 16.07
CA THR A 598 -12.06 -2.46 17.51
C THR A 598 -11.08 -1.35 17.94
N ILE A 599 -11.35 -0.69 19.08
CA ILE A 599 -10.41 0.30 19.66
C ILE A 599 -9.09 -0.31 20.14
N GLN A 600 -9.02 -1.63 20.25
CA GLN A 600 -7.84 -2.37 20.66
C GLN A 600 -7.81 -3.68 19.89
N GLN A 601 -6.72 -3.93 19.16
CA GLN A 601 -6.60 -5.13 18.35
C GLN A 601 -6.36 -6.37 19.23
N ARG A 602 -6.52 -7.57 18.64
CA ARG A 602 -6.38 -8.83 19.38
C ARG A 602 -4.98 -8.97 20.02
N GLY A 603 -3.93 -8.59 19.30
CA GLY A 603 -2.56 -8.53 19.81
C GLY A 603 -2.40 -7.61 21.01
N ASP A 604 -2.89 -6.37 20.91
CA ASP A 604 -2.82 -5.37 21.98
C ASP A 604 -3.64 -5.77 23.22
N THR A 605 -4.77 -6.45 23.00
CA THR A 605 -5.59 -7.03 24.08
C THR A 605 -4.78 -8.09 24.83
N LEU A 606 -4.13 -9.01 24.11
CA LEU A 606 -3.25 -10.02 24.70
C LEU A 606 -2.07 -9.38 25.46
N GLU A 607 -1.44 -8.37 24.87
CA GLU A 607 -0.35 -7.62 25.50
C GLU A 607 -0.83 -6.96 26.81
N THR A 608 -1.99 -6.30 26.79
CA THR A 608 -2.59 -5.69 27.98
C THR A 608 -2.87 -6.73 29.07
N VAL A 609 -3.41 -7.90 28.71
CA VAL A 609 -3.64 -9.00 29.66
C VAL A 609 -2.33 -9.51 30.24
N ASN A 610 -1.30 -9.74 29.43
CA ASN A 610 0.01 -10.20 29.88
C ASN A 610 0.65 -9.20 30.84
N LYS A 611 0.61 -7.91 30.52
CA LYS A 611 1.11 -6.85 31.41
C LYS A 611 0.33 -6.77 32.73
N TYR A 612 -1.00 -6.90 32.69
CA TYR A 612 -1.82 -6.94 33.90
C TYR A 612 -1.46 -8.11 34.83
N LEU A 613 -1.30 -9.31 34.27
CA LEU A 613 -0.90 -10.50 35.03
C LEU A 613 0.50 -10.33 35.62
N ARG A 614 1.42 -9.77 34.85
CA ARG A 614 2.80 -9.51 35.30
C ARG A 614 2.85 -8.49 36.43
N GLN A 615 2.12 -7.39 36.31
CA GLN A 615 2.01 -6.37 37.35
C GLN A 615 1.38 -6.92 38.63
N THR A 616 0.31 -7.71 38.50
CA THR A 616 -0.34 -8.35 39.65
C THR A 616 0.58 -9.35 40.35
N LEU A 617 1.34 -10.14 39.60
CA LEU A 617 2.34 -11.05 40.17
C LEU A 617 3.39 -10.29 40.99
N GLU A 618 3.91 -9.20 40.45
CA GLU A 618 4.94 -8.39 41.12
C GLU A 618 4.44 -7.78 42.43
N GLU A 619 3.21 -7.28 42.45
CA GLU A 619 2.55 -6.78 43.67
C GLU A 619 2.35 -7.88 44.71
N GLU A 620 1.85 -9.06 44.31
CA GLU A 620 1.72 -10.22 45.20
C GLU A 620 3.07 -10.66 45.80
N GLN A 621 4.14 -10.61 44.99
CA GLN A 621 5.48 -10.90 45.50
C GLN A 621 5.96 -9.80 46.47
N GLY A 622 5.63 -8.54 46.20
CA GLY A 622 5.93 -7.38 47.06
C GLY A 622 5.28 -7.45 48.43
N ASP A 623 4.04 -7.91 48.50
CA ASP A 623 3.32 -8.15 49.77
C ASP A 623 4.09 -9.13 50.68
N SER A 624 4.86 -10.05 50.09
CA SER A 624 5.70 -10.99 50.82
C SER A 624 7.12 -10.46 51.04
N SER A 625 7.72 -9.85 50.03
CA SER A 625 9.07 -9.28 50.06
C SER A 625 9.19 -8.16 49.01
N GLU A 626 9.28 -6.94 49.50
CA GLU A 626 9.52 -5.74 48.69
C GLU A 626 10.78 -5.90 47.82
N GLY A 627 11.84 -6.52 48.35
CA GLY A 627 13.05 -6.83 47.58
C GLY A 627 12.81 -7.77 46.39
N VAL A 628 11.87 -8.71 46.49
CA VAL A 628 11.53 -9.58 45.35
C VAL A 628 10.77 -8.79 44.29
N ARG A 629 9.85 -7.91 44.68
CA ARG A 629 9.13 -7.03 43.75
C ARG A 629 10.08 -6.15 42.96
N LEU A 630 10.97 -5.43 43.64
CA LEU A 630 11.95 -4.54 42.99
C LEU A 630 12.89 -5.31 42.05
N ALA A 631 13.28 -6.54 42.42
CA ALA A 631 14.08 -7.40 41.54
C ALA A 631 13.32 -7.81 40.25
N LEU A 632 12.06 -8.23 40.39
CA LEU A 632 11.21 -8.59 39.24
C LEU A 632 10.88 -7.38 38.36
N TYR A 633 10.61 -6.23 38.99
CA TYR A 633 10.35 -4.97 38.31
C TYR A 633 11.57 -4.49 37.53
N PHE A 634 12.75 -4.45 38.16
CA PHE A 634 13.99 -4.10 37.46
C PHE A 634 14.28 -5.05 36.30
N GLN A 635 14.09 -6.37 36.50
CA GLN A 635 14.26 -7.34 35.42
C GLN A 635 13.32 -7.06 34.24
N ARG A 636 12.06 -6.72 34.51
CA ARG A 636 11.07 -6.38 33.48
C ARG A 636 11.42 -5.10 32.73
N MET A 637 11.82 -4.07 33.46
CA MET A 637 12.06 -2.74 32.90
C MET A 637 13.45 -2.57 32.32
N ALA A 638 14.44 -3.41 32.67
CA ALA A 638 15.82 -3.27 32.22
C ALA A 638 15.96 -3.12 30.69
N PRO A 639 15.26 -3.89 29.83
CA PRO A 639 15.35 -3.73 28.38
C PRO A 639 14.78 -2.39 27.85
N SER A 640 13.92 -1.70 28.59
CA SER A 640 13.37 -0.40 28.18
C SER A 640 14.22 0.79 28.62
N ILE A 641 15.28 0.56 29.42
CA ILE A 641 16.14 1.64 29.93
C ILE A 641 17.14 2.03 28.84
N THR A 642 17.03 3.28 28.39
CA THR A 642 17.87 3.87 27.34
C THR A 642 18.75 4.99 27.88
N SER A 643 18.33 5.62 28.96
CA SER A 643 19.03 6.71 29.62
C SER A 643 19.17 6.49 31.12
N ALA A 644 20.20 7.10 31.72
CA ALA A 644 20.34 7.12 33.17
C ALA A 644 19.16 7.85 33.86
N TYR A 645 18.48 8.77 33.15
CA TYR A 645 17.33 9.48 33.69
C TYR A 645 16.12 8.57 33.84
N ASP A 646 16.01 7.49 33.08
CA ASP A 646 14.91 6.52 33.19
C ASP A 646 14.98 5.83 34.56
N ILE A 647 16.20 5.48 35.00
CA ILE A 647 16.46 4.94 36.34
C ILE A 647 16.17 5.98 37.43
N LEU A 648 16.52 7.24 37.22
CA LEU A 648 16.32 8.30 38.21
C LEU A 648 14.85 8.76 38.32
N GLY A 649 14.10 8.65 37.23
CA GLY A 649 12.70 9.07 37.11
C GLY A 649 11.72 8.06 37.69
N ASP A 650 12.11 6.78 37.75
CA ASP A 650 11.30 5.71 38.33
C ASP A 650 11.77 5.39 39.76
N SER A 651 10.87 5.49 40.74
CA SER A 651 11.22 5.26 42.15
C SER A 651 11.70 3.83 42.44
N ALA A 652 11.14 2.82 41.77
CA ALA A 652 11.52 1.43 41.97
C ALA A 652 12.90 1.14 41.33
N LEU A 653 13.18 1.70 40.14
CA LEU A 653 14.50 1.59 39.52
C LEU A 653 15.57 2.34 40.32
N LEU A 654 15.24 3.53 40.83
CA LEU A 654 16.13 4.32 41.69
C LEU A 654 16.41 3.60 43.02
N GLU A 655 15.39 3.03 43.65
CA GLU A 655 15.54 2.24 44.88
C GLU A 655 16.40 0.99 44.63
N PHE A 656 16.14 0.26 43.53
CA PHE A 656 16.98 -0.84 43.11
C PHE A 656 18.45 -0.41 42.95
N PHE A 657 18.71 0.67 42.21
CA PHE A 657 20.06 1.17 41.96
C PHE A 657 20.78 1.56 43.26
N THR A 658 20.12 2.34 44.11
CA THR A 658 20.71 2.85 45.35
C THR A 658 21.04 1.72 46.33
N THR A 659 20.20 0.70 46.45
CA THR A 659 20.50 -0.51 47.22
C THR A 659 21.61 -1.33 46.57
N ALA A 660 21.55 -1.58 45.25
CA ALA A 660 22.51 -2.43 44.54
C ALA A 660 23.95 -1.94 44.59
N TYR A 661 24.15 -0.64 44.79
CA TYR A 661 25.47 -0.03 44.87
C TYR A 661 25.74 0.67 46.22
N SER A 662 24.87 0.47 47.22
CA SER A 662 24.96 1.08 48.55
C SER A 662 25.18 2.59 48.50
N MET A 663 24.39 3.30 47.69
CA MET A 663 24.43 4.75 47.57
C MET A 663 23.98 5.40 48.88
N SER A 664 24.76 6.37 49.36
CA SER A 664 24.39 7.13 50.56
C SER A 664 23.27 8.14 50.28
N ASP A 665 22.57 8.60 51.32
CA ASP A 665 21.57 9.68 51.26
C ASP A 665 22.07 10.96 50.55
N TYR A 666 23.39 11.20 50.51
CA TYR A 666 23.97 12.33 49.77
C TYR A 666 23.72 12.24 48.27
N PHE A 667 23.59 11.04 47.69
CA PHE A 667 23.36 10.81 46.27
C PHE A 667 22.12 11.56 45.77
N SER A 668 20.98 11.35 46.43
CA SER A 668 19.71 11.98 46.07
C SER A 668 19.69 13.50 46.29
N SER A 669 20.70 14.05 46.98
CA SER A 669 20.87 15.49 47.19
C SER A 669 21.76 16.17 46.14
N GLN A 670 22.35 15.41 45.22
CA GLN A 670 23.20 15.95 44.14
C GLN A 670 22.36 16.52 42.99
N ASP A 671 22.98 17.35 42.15
CA ASP A 671 22.39 17.77 40.88
C ASP A 671 22.07 16.55 40.00
N VAL A 672 20.95 16.57 39.28
CA VAL A 672 20.44 15.41 38.52
C VAL A 672 21.45 14.94 37.47
N GLU A 673 22.19 15.86 36.84
CA GLU A 673 23.23 15.52 35.87
C GLU A 673 24.39 14.72 36.50
N LYS A 674 24.72 14.98 37.77
CA LYS A 674 25.73 14.21 38.50
C LYS A 674 25.20 12.85 38.93
N GLN A 675 23.93 12.78 39.32
CA GLN A 675 23.27 11.51 39.59
C GLN A 675 23.27 10.63 38.33
N ALA A 676 22.87 11.19 37.18
CA ALA A 676 22.84 10.49 35.90
C ALA A 676 24.24 10.02 35.49
N SER A 677 25.25 10.88 35.58
CA SER A 677 26.65 10.49 35.34
C SER A 677 27.12 9.38 36.26
N THR A 678 26.68 9.36 37.52
CA THR A 678 27.01 8.30 38.47
C THR A 678 26.36 6.98 38.06
N VAL A 679 25.07 6.98 37.69
CA VAL A 679 24.37 5.79 37.19
C VAL A 679 25.11 5.21 35.99
N SER A 680 25.42 6.02 34.98
CA SER A 680 26.15 5.57 33.77
C SER A 680 27.57 5.06 34.05
N ASN A 681 28.19 5.43 35.19
CA ASN A 681 29.50 4.88 35.58
C ASN A 681 29.39 3.49 36.24
N PHE A 682 28.21 3.13 36.75
CA PHE A 682 27.97 1.89 37.49
C PHE A 682 27.21 0.84 36.69
N ILE A 683 26.35 1.27 35.77
CA ILE A 683 25.54 0.43 34.89
C ILE A 683 25.85 0.81 33.45
N ASP A 684 26.22 -0.20 32.66
CA ASP A 684 26.30 -0.10 31.21
C ASP A 684 24.88 -0.28 30.65
N LEU A 685 24.29 0.81 30.14
CA LEU A 685 22.88 0.84 29.74
C LEU A 685 22.62 -0.06 28.52
N GLU A 686 23.58 -0.17 27.59
CA GLU A 686 23.45 -1.05 26.42
C GLU A 686 23.40 -2.52 26.84
N GLN A 687 24.15 -2.89 27.89
CA GLN A 687 24.18 -4.25 28.41
C GLN A 687 22.89 -4.62 29.17
N LEU A 688 21.99 -3.68 29.47
CA LEU A 688 20.70 -4.01 30.10
C LEU A 688 19.75 -4.79 29.17
N GLN A 689 20.07 -4.86 27.87
CA GLN A 689 19.40 -5.74 26.92
C GLN A 689 19.83 -7.21 27.07
N ASP A 690 20.99 -7.48 27.68
CA ASP A 690 21.49 -8.83 27.90
C ASP A 690 20.88 -9.39 29.20
N PRO A 691 20.03 -10.43 29.13
CA PRO A 691 19.42 -11.03 30.32
C PRO A 691 20.45 -11.56 31.32
N ASP A 692 21.63 -12.00 30.87
CA ASP A 692 22.71 -12.45 31.76
C ASP A 692 23.35 -11.29 32.53
N TYR A 693 23.43 -10.10 31.94
CA TYR A 693 23.89 -8.90 32.62
C TYR A 693 22.86 -8.44 33.65
N VAL A 694 21.59 -8.40 33.27
CA VAL A 694 20.47 -8.09 34.18
C VAL A 694 20.46 -9.04 35.38
N GLU A 695 20.62 -10.35 35.17
CA GLU A 695 20.65 -11.31 36.27
C GLU A 695 21.82 -11.03 37.24
N LYS A 696 23.00 -10.64 36.75
CA LYS A 696 24.14 -10.27 37.61
C LYS A 696 23.82 -9.06 38.48
N LEU A 697 23.13 -8.06 37.94
CA LEU A 697 22.68 -6.89 38.70
C LEU A 697 21.64 -7.27 39.75
N VAL A 698 20.63 -8.05 39.39
CA VAL A 698 19.62 -8.56 40.34
C VAL A 698 20.26 -9.36 41.46
N LYS A 699 21.24 -10.22 41.16
CA LYS A 699 21.97 -10.99 42.16
C LYS A 699 22.76 -10.11 43.14
N ARG A 700 23.38 -9.03 42.63
CA ARG A 700 24.05 -8.03 43.48
C ARG A 700 23.06 -7.30 44.37
N TYR A 701 21.98 -6.78 43.77
CA TYR A 701 20.92 -6.06 44.46
C TYR A 701 20.35 -6.89 45.61
N THR A 702 19.87 -8.11 45.32
CA THR A 702 19.23 -8.97 46.31
C THR A 702 20.16 -9.36 47.48
N ALA A 703 21.47 -9.50 47.24
CA ALA A 703 22.45 -9.75 48.30
C ALA A 703 22.65 -8.54 49.23
N LEU A 704 22.64 -7.32 48.70
CA LEU A 704 22.73 -6.10 49.50
C LEU A 704 21.41 -5.78 50.20
N TYR A 705 20.28 -5.99 49.52
CA TYR A 705 18.96 -5.83 50.11
C TYR A 705 18.77 -6.72 51.34
N ASP A 706 19.14 -8.01 51.26
CA ASP A 706 19.10 -8.94 52.40
C ASP A 706 20.03 -8.51 53.55
N THR A 707 21.15 -7.84 53.23
CA THR A 707 22.09 -7.32 54.23
C THR A 707 21.52 -6.11 54.97
N GLU A 708 20.82 -5.22 54.26
CA GLU A 708 20.23 -4.00 54.82
C GLU A 708 18.90 -4.26 55.56
N ASN A 709 18.08 -5.19 55.06
CA ASN A 709 16.72 -5.45 55.55
C ASN A 709 16.57 -6.74 56.36
N GLY A 710 17.62 -7.56 56.47
CA GLY A 710 17.59 -8.78 57.26
C GLY A 710 17.49 -8.53 58.77
N THR A 711 16.44 -9.04 59.42
CA THR A 711 16.41 -9.20 60.88
C THR A 711 17.40 -10.30 61.27
N THR A 712 18.52 -9.91 61.89
CA THR A 712 19.56 -10.77 62.51
C THR A 712 19.22 -12.26 62.62
N ASP A 713 19.53 -13.02 61.58
CA ASP A 713 20.15 -14.33 61.71
C ASP A 713 21.32 -14.33 60.73
N SER A 714 22.50 -14.05 61.27
CA SER A 714 23.73 -13.83 60.53
C SER A 714 23.92 -14.93 59.49
N ALA A 715 24.11 -14.56 58.22
CA ALA A 715 24.53 -15.49 57.16
C ALA A 715 25.80 -16.28 57.58
N ALA A 716 26.63 -15.70 58.45
CA ALA A 716 27.76 -16.36 59.08
C ALA A 716 27.36 -17.58 59.94
N LEU A 717 26.19 -17.59 60.59
CA LEU A 717 25.68 -18.71 61.39
C LEU A 717 25.13 -19.86 60.51
N SER A 718 24.55 -19.53 59.35
CA SER A 718 24.10 -20.54 58.37
C SER A 718 25.30 -21.19 57.65
N ILE A 719 26.37 -20.43 57.42
CA ILE A 719 27.65 -20.92 56.91
C ILE A 719 28.37 -21.78 57.98
N LEU A 720 28.25 -21.47 59.27
CA LEU A 720 28.86 -22.24 60.37
C LEU A 720 28.08 -23.51 60.75
N SER A 721 26.78 -23.61 60.44
CA SER A 721 25.91 -24.71 60.87
C SER A 721 25.77 -25.86 59.87
N GLY A 722 26.42 -25.77 58.72
CA GLY A 722 26.87 -26.93 57.94
C GLY A 722 25.78 -27.86 57.43
N VAL A 723 25.12 -27.51 56.33
CA VAL A 723 24.51 -28.50 55.45
C VAL A 723 24.74 -28.10 53.98
N ASN A 724 25.53 -28.93 53.30
CA ASN A 724 25.91 -28.94 51.88
C ASN A 724 27.16 -28.13 51.48
N SER A 725 28.08 -28.87 50.84
CA SER A 725 29.49 -28.60 50.63
C SER A 725 29.78 -27.50 49.61
N ILE A 726 30.42 -26.41 50.04
CA ILE A 726 31.16 -25.49 49.17
C ILE A 726 32.60 -26.00 49.05
N SER A 727 33.12 -26.09 47.83
CA SER A 727 34.47 -26.60 47.57
C SER A 727 35.54 -25.60 48.00
N ALA A 728 36.74 -26.10 48.36
CA ALA A 728 37.85 -25.25 48.75
C ALA A 728 38.27 -24.23 47.66
N ASP A 729 37.95 -24.53 46.40
CA ASP A 729 38.21 -23.66 45.26
C ASP A 729 37.30 -22.42 45.23
N THR A 730 36.06 -22.52 45.73
CA THR A 730 35.14 -21.37 45.82
C THR A 730 35.55 -20.41 46.94
N LEU A 731 36.10 -20.93 48.04
CA LEU A 731 36.68 -20.11 49.11
C LEU A 731 37.96 -19.38 48.67
N LEU A 732 38.75 -19.97 47.78
CA LEU A 732 39.95 -19.33 47.24
C LEU A 732 39.62 -18.24 46.21
N ALA A 733 38.57 -18.42 45.40
CA ALA A 733 38.09 -17.42 44.45
C ALA A 733 37.54 -16.16 45.15
N VAL A 734 36.81 -16.32 46.26
CA VAL A 734 36.29 -15.19 47.06
C VAL A 734 37.43 -14.41 47.74
N ALA A 735 38.48 -15.10 48.20
CA ALA A 735 39.66 -14.45 48.78
C ALA A 735 40.50 -13.66 47.77
N GLN A 736 40.38 -13.96 46.47
CA GLN A 736 41.06 -13.23 45.39
C GLN A 736 40.26 -12.02 44.87
N LEU A 737 38.94 -12.01 45.07
CA LEU A 737 38.05 -10.90 44.71
C LEU A 737 38.11 -9.72 45.70
N SER A 738 38.59 -9.90 46.93
CA SER A 738 38.82 -8.80 47.89
C SER A 738 40.16 -8.08 47.69
N ALA A 739 40.92 -8.43 46.64
CA ALA A 739 42.22 -7.86 46.33
C ALA A 739 42.32 -7.49 44.85
N LYS A 740 41.44 -6.60 44.39
CA LYS A 740 41.72 -5.66 43.28
C LYS A 740 40.75 -4.49 43.30
#